data_AF-A0A1V6C1A2-F1
#
_entry.id   AF-A0A1V6C1A2-F1
#
_cell.length_a   1.000
_cell.length_b   1.000
_cell.length_c   1.000
_cell.angle_alpha   90.00
_cell.angle_beta   90.00
_cell.angle_gamma   90.00
#
_symmetry.space_group_name_H-M   'P 1'
#
loop_
_entity.id
_entity.type
_entity.pdbx_description
1 polymer ?
#
loop_
_entity_poly.entity_id
_entity_poly.type
_entity_poly.pdbx_seq_one_letter_code
_entity_poly.pdbx_strand_id
1 'polypeptide(L)'
;MRKRTIIFLVLLTLLLSGAAVYGYLVLFRNTGPTVTNNNTYRAVPVDAVLVQHFSRLSTLTAEVLAPGSYIERLFHPQAGTQAFLQELSSFMTVHHPGLLKAEALCSLHPSAKNSLATLFCISGALAQDPNWWEDFMDGIPIPYERHTYDGQTIYQAGGQGAGNQVYVSYVQDLLMLSSSRVVLESSLRHLARGASLADDPGFARIVEHTPASKPTRLFIPHQRIPALFAAYLGVPMQKYAEFVRTSAQWTVLDGFAGGHEVRVDGYSVFSSGAEHYFSTLLGQEPQKLMAPEILPAATVAGFFLGLSDPTAYLDAYGRYLEWHKKKRNMPDKERIEWFNLLYPTEISLSCVPYGAELQWIAVIHSRYIRQARIQFALLNKQEESKVMVNPLPGLLTGIFGPVFNLCQAGYYCYIGPYIIFGPENLLNRMLQANLSGNYHSLADAISQTPASSGIMNASNLTLFLQPATGLDQLKTLVDKRYAERLDAWGRYNAQITFLQFSSLEDRIYTHLSVYGDSLEISPLVPRQKEARMPDGARQDTLAREKPPYKVFNHLTREDNELFQTPWPECRLIMRDHTGKTLWEKTMEGPIQDRVVQLDFLKNDKLQMLFSIGNRLYLLDRLGRNVSPYPRAYATSILYGPFIFDPEGKKEYRILLVHQDNVLRCYDKSGSLYGGWNDFSLPGYLTGQPRYTMWDNTGLWVIYTEARTVFLSATGQVRGMTTRKECLDPQAEIRFSGPYELYGTTIEGKPLTIMLQ
;
A
#
# COMPACT_ATOMS: atom_id res chain seq x y z
N MET A 1 14.44 -23.60 17.26
CA MET A 1 14.56 -22.60 16.17
C MET A 1 15.99 -22.51 15.64
N ARG A 2 16.23 -22.59 14.32
CA ARG A 2 17.54 -22.21 13.76
C ARG A 2 17.66 -20.68 13.84
N LYS A 3 18.46 -20.18 14.80
CA LYS A 3 18.81 -18.75 14.99
C LYS A 3 18.91 -17.99 13.65
N ARG A 4 19.60 -18.58 12.65
CA ARG A 4 19.88 -18.04 11.31
C ARG A 4 18.68 -17.46 10.55
N THR A 5 17.50 -17.99 10.80
CA THR A 5 16.29 -17.78 10.01
C THR A 5 15.54 -16.52 10.40
N ILE A 6 15.27 -16.40 11.70
CA ILE A 6 14.64 -15.23 12.29
C ILE A 6 15.61 -14.04 12.18
N ILE A 7 16.90 -14.30 12.34
CA ILE A 7 17.96 -13.33 12.14
C ILE A 7 17.88 -12.73 10.72
N PHE A 8 17.79 -13.50 9.63
CA PHE A 8 17.77 -12.94 8.26
C PHE A 8 16.62 -11.95 8.00
N LEU A 9 15.37 -12.30 8.32
CA LEU A 9 14.23 -11.40 8.08
C LEU A 9 14.15 -10.28 9.10
N VAL A 10 14.48 -10.54 10.38
CA VAL A 10 14.44 -9.51 11.42
C VAL A 10 15.59 -8.52 11.29
N LEU A 11 16.77 -8.91 10.82
CA LEU A 11 17.87 -7.99 10.52
C LEU A 11 17.58 -7.09 9.32
N LEU A 12 16.97 -7.66 8.28
CA LEU A 12 16.58 -6.93 7.09
C LEU A 12 15.44 -5.96 7.42
N THR A 13 14.48 -6.39 8.22
CA THR A 13 13.37 -5.53 8.66
C THR A 13 13.70 -4.65 9.86
N LEU A 14 14.79 -4.85 10.61
CA LEU A 14 15.30 -3.90 11.61
C LEU A 14 16.06 -2.74 10.97
N LEU A 15 16.81 -3.05 9.91
CA LEU A 15 17.42 -2.02 9.07
C LEU A 15 16.34 -1.10 8.48
N LEU A 16 15.18 -1.68 8.17
CA LEU A 16 14.05 -0.99 7.56
C LEU A 16 13.11 -0.39 8.59
N SER A 17 12.97 -1.00 9.77
CA SER A 17 12.21 -0.43 10.89
C SER A 17 12.84 0.90 11.36
N GLY A 18 14.16 1.05 11.24
CA GLY A 18 14.84 2.33 11.50
C GLY A 18 14.41 3.45 10.54
N ALA A 19 14.23 3.16 9.25
CA ALA A 19 13.76 4.11 8.24
C ALA A 19 12.21 4.23 8.20
N ALA A 20 11.54 3.17 8.62
CA ALA A 20 10.11 2.98 8.66
C ALA A 20 9.44 3.71 9.80
N VAL A 21 10.11 3.81 10.93
CA VAL A 21 9.52 4.49 12.08
C VAL A 21 9.95 5.96 12.09
N TYR A 22 10.99 6.28 11.33
CA TYR A 22 11.37 7.65 10.98
C TYR A 22 10.22 8.41 10.31
N GLY A 23 9.63 7.91 9.21
CA GLY A 23 8.54 8.67 8.59
C GLY A 23 7.16 8.45 9.21
N TYR A 24 7.00 7.94 10.43
CA TYR A 24 5.65 7.74 11.02
C TYR A 24 5.17 8.97 11.77
N LEU A 25 6.11 9.85 12.13
CA LEU A 25 5.84 11.00 12.98
C LEU A 25 6.27 12.34 12.36
N VAL A 26 6.96 12.34 11.20
CA VAL A 26 7.75 13.50 10.73
C VAL A 26 7.04 14.56 9.89
N LEU A 27 5.84 14.35 9.33
CA LEU A 27 5.31 15.30 8.32
C LEU A 27 3.93 15.88 8.62
N PHE A 28 3.60 16.01 9.90
CA PHE A 28 2.63 17.00 10.32
C PHE A 28 3.30 18.30 10.80
N ARG A 29 3.63 19.16 9.83
CA ARG A 29 3.12 20.54 9.74
C ARG A 29 3.67 21.25 8.51
N ASN A 30 2.84 22.13 7.93
CA ASN A 30 3.13 22.95 6.77
C ASN A 30 4.52 23.61 6.84
N THR A 31 5.46 23.11 6.05
CA THR A 31 6.75 23.78 5.85
C THR A 31 6.63 24.73 4.66
N GLY A 32 6.62 26.03 4.94
CA GLY A 32 6.78 27.05 3.90
C GLY A 32 8.08 26.85 3.08
N PRO A 33 8.32 27.66 2.03
CA PRO A 33 9.41 27.45 1.08
C PRO A 33 10.79 27.33 1.74
N THR A 34 11.59 26.36 1.28
CA THR A 34 12.90 25.98 1.85
C THR A 34 14.03 26.78 1.20
N VAL A 35 14.95 27.29 2.02
CA VAL A 35 16.26 27.78 1.58
C VAL A 35 17.25 26.66 1.89
N THR A 36 18.01 26.20 0.90
CA THR A 36 18.88 25.04 1.04
C THR A 36 20.33 25.49 1.06
N ASN A 37 21.00 25.22 2.17
CA ASN A 37 22.45 25.25 2.26
C ASN A 37 22.89 23.85 2.75
N ASN A 38 23.97 23.29 2.19
CA ASN A 38 24.45 21.93 2.49
C ASN A 38 25.73 22.00 3.36
N ASN A 39 25.89 23.04 4.17
CA ASN A 39 27.14 23.34 4.87
C ASN A 39 27.39 22.37 6.04
N THR A 40 26.32 21.87 6.66
CA THR A 40 26.38 20.98 7.82
C THR A 40 27.08 19.64 7.55
N TYR A 41 27.16 19.18 6.29
CA TYR A 41 27.86 17.93 5.95
C TYR A 41 29.37 17.97 6.22
N ARG A 42 29.98 19.17 6.22
CA ARG A 42 31.40 19.35 6.49
C ARG A 42 31.80 19.00 7.92
N ALA A 43 30.84 19.05 8.86
CA ALA A 43 31.06 18.62 10.23
C ALA A 43 30.99 17.10 10.40
N VAL A 44 30.44 16.34 9.46
CA VAL A 44 30.16 14.92 9.67
C VAL A 44 31.40 14.06 9.37
N PRO A 45 31.91 13.28 10.36
CA PRO A 45 32.95 12.29 10.12
C PRO A 45 32.55 11.19 9.12
N VAL A 46 33.52 10.66 8.37
CA VAL A 46 33.33 9.59 7.36
C VAL A 46 32.99 8.20 7.95
N ASP A 47 33.05 8.05 9.27
CA ASP A 47 32.63 6.84 9.97
C ASP A 47 31.14 6.82 10.33
N ALA A 48 30.39 7.87 9.95
CA ALA A 48 28.95 7.94 10.12
C ALA A 48 28.26 6.71 9.53
N VAL A 49 27.41 6.07 10.33
CA VAL A 49 26.62 4.89 9.94
C VAL A 49 25.23 5.26 9.45
N LEU A 50 24.77 6.48 9.75
CA LEU A 50 23.50 7.05 9.34
C LEU A 50 23.63 8.58 9.42
N VAL A 51 23.13 9.30 8.42
CA VAL A 51 23.12 10.77 8.42
C VAL A 51 21.74 11.25 8.06
N GLN A 52 21.17 12.10 8.90
CA GLN A 52 19.87 12.68 8.69
C GLN A 52 19.96 14.20 8.67
N HIS A 53 19.63 14.77 7.51
CA HIS A 53 19.65 16.20 7.26
C HIS A 53 18.25 16.78 7.35
N PHE A 54 18.14 17.95 7.97
CA PHE A 54 16.92 18.74 8.11
C PHE A 54 17.13 20.10 7.47
N SER A 55 16.18 20.53 6.62
CA SER A 55 16.24 21.88 6.04
C SER A 55 16.08 22.99 7.07
N ARG A 56 15.56 22.67 8.27
CA ARG A 56 15.35 23.59 9.38
C ARG A 56 15.60 22.94 10.73
N LEU A 57 16.18 23.70 11.65
CA LEU A 57 16.36 23.32 13.05
C LEU A 57 15.03 23.12 13.78
N SER A 58 13.99 23.89 13.44
CA SER A 58 12.65 23.66 13.97
C SER A 58 12.10 22.26 13.64
N THR A 59 12.48 21.70 12.49
CA THR A 59 12.18 20.31 12.16
C THR A 59 12.97 19.37 13.06
N LEU A 60 14.30 19.54 13.19
CA LEU A 60 15.10 18.67 14.08
C LEU A 60 14.58 18.68 15.53
N THR A 61 14.25 19.85 16.07
CA THR A 61 13.79 19.98 17.46
C THR A 61 12.42 19.33 17.66
N ALA A 62 11.48 19.52 16.73
CA ALA A 62 10.18 18.85 16.78
C ALA A 62 10.32 17.32 16.63
N GLU A 63 11.26 16.85 15.80
CA GLU A 63 11.38 15.43 15.45
C GLU A 63 12.24 14.62 16.40
N VAL A 64 13.44 15.11 16.75
CA VAL A 64 14.45 14.37 17.50
C VAL A 64 14.34 14.60 19.02
N LEU A 65 13.78 15.72 19.46
CA LEU A 65 13.80 16.12 20.87
C LEU A 65 12.46 16.03 21.59
N ALA A 66 11.37 15.80 20.85
CA ALA A 66 10.05 15.58 21.43
C ALA A 66 10.02 14.25 22.20
N PRO A 67 9.76 14.26 23.52
CA PRO A 67 9.74 13.04 24.34
C PRO A 67 8.72 12.03 23.80
N GLY A 68 9.17 10.78 23.62
CA GLY A 68 8.31 9.71 23.13
C GLY A 68 8.21 9.63 21.60
N SER A 69 8.85 10.53 20.85
CA SER A 69 9.07 10.36 19.42
C SER A 69 10.00 9.15 19.18
N TYR A 70 9.90 8.51 18.02
CA TYR A 70 10.77 7.37 17.73
C TYR A 70 12.19 7.79 17.30
N ILE A 71 12.36 9.01 16.79
CA ILE A 71 13.68 9.54 16.40
C ILE A 71 14.49 9.91 17.65
N GLU A 72 13.82 10.41 18.69
CA GLU A 72 14.36 10.51 20.05
C GLU A 72 14.82 9.14 20.56
N ARG A 73 14.35 8.01 20.02
CA ARG A 73 14.82 6.67 20.41
C ARG A 73 15.94 6.13 19.52
N LEU A 74 16.00 6.53 18.25
CA LEU A 74 17.06 6.11 17.32
C LEU A 74 18.35 6.91 17.55
N PHE A 75 18.23 8.23 17.67
CA PHE A 75 19.36 9.12 17.94
C PHE A 75 19.56 9.39 19.44
N HIS A 76 18.54 9.13 20.27
CA HIS A 76 18.55 9.19 21.72
C HIS A 76 19.57 10.16 22.32
N PRO A 77 19.27 11.48 22.24
CA PRO A 77 20.02 12.44 23.02
C PRO A 77 19.94 11.97 24.47
N GLN A 78 21.11 11.73 25.07
CA GLN A 78 21.16 11.38 26.48
C GLN A 78 20.59 12.56 27.29
N ALA A 79 20.14 12.32 28.52
CA ALA A 79 19.44 13.33 29.32
C ALA A 79 20.15 14.70 29.34
N GLY A 80 21.47 14.72 29.45
CA GLY A 80 22.26 15.96 29.37
C GLY A 80 22.19 16.65 28.00
N THR A 81 22.26 15.89 26.92
CA THR A 81 22.11 16.41 25.55
C THR A 81 20.71 16.95 25.30
N GLN A 82 19.67 16.27 25.79
CA GLN A 82 18.29 16.70 25.64
C GLN A 82 18.03 18.01 26.39
N ALA A 83 18.47 18.10 27.65
CA ALA A 83 18.35 19.31 28.45
C ALA A 83 19.06 20.50 27.78
N PHE A 84 20.28 20.29 27.29
CA PHE A 84 21.04 21.34 26.59
C PHE A 84 20.32 21.83 25.33
N LEU A 85 19.80 20.91 24.50
CA LEU A 85 19.09 21.27 23.29
C LEU A 85 17.75 21.96 23.55
N GLN A 86 17.07 21.65 24.67
CA GLN A 86 15.86 22.36 25.10
C GLN A 86 16.14 23.81 25.51
N GLU A 87 17.21 24.04 26.28
CA GLU A 87 17.66 25.40 26.63
C GLU A 87 18.07 26.19 25.38
N LEU A 88 18.84 25.56 24.49
CA LEU A 88 19.23 26.16 23.22
C LEU A 88 18.01 26.55 22.37
N SER A 89 17.04 25.64 22.23
CA SER A 89 15.81 25.88 21.48
C SER A 89 15.00 27.03 22.08
N SER A 90 14.89 27.11 23.41
CA SER A 90 14.19 28.19 24.10
C SER A 90 14.87 29.54 23.85
N PHE A 91 16.20 29.61 24.02
CA PHE A 91 16.99 30.81 23.75
C PHE A 91 16.83 31.31 22.31
N MET A 92 16.99 30.42 21.32
CA MET A 92 16.83 30.79 19.91
C MET A 92 15.41 31.25 19.58
N THR A 93 14.38 30.66 20.21
CA THR A 93 12.99 31.08 19.97
C THR A 93 12.74 32.51 20.42
N VAL A 94 13.35 32.92 21.54
CA VAL A 94 13.15 34.24 22.14
C VAL A 94 14.07 35.30 21.51
N HIS A 95 15.36 34.99 21.37
CA HIS A 95 16.39 35.98 21.04
C HIS A 95 16.83 35.94 19.56
N HIS A 96 16.80 34.76 18.93
CA HIS A 96 17.32 34.57 17.56
C HIS A 96 16.42 33.67 16.69
N PRO A 97 15.14 34.04 16.45
CA PRO A 97 14.17 33.17 15.77
C PRO A 97 14.55 32.82 14.32
N GLY A 98 15.48 33.55 13.71
CA GLY A 98 16.07 33.23 12.41
C GLY A 98 16.83 31.88 12.41
N LEU A 99 17.49 31.52 13.52
CA LEU A 99 18.23 30.27 13.65
C LEU A 99 17.33 29.03 13.63
N LEU A 100 16.05 29.16 13.99
CA LEU A 100 15.08 28.08 13.85
C LEU A 100 14.85 27.66 12.39
N LYS A 101 15.18 28.54 11.44
CA LYS A 101 15.12 28.27 9.99
C LYS A 101 16.46 27.76 9.43
N ALA A 102 17.51 27.69 10.24
CA ALA A 102 18.83 27.26 9.79
C ALA A 102 18.84 25.75 9.51
N GLU A 103 19.70 25.32 8.59
CA GLU A 103 19.92 23.90 8.35
C GLU A 103 20.43 23.21 9.63
N ALA A 104 20.02 21.97 9.82
CA ALA A 104 20.45 21.15 10.94
C ALA A 104 20.62 19.70 10.51
N LEU A 105 21.42 18.95 11.24
CA LEU A 105 21.77 17.57 10.91
C LEU A 105 21.98 16.76 12.19
N CYS A 106 21.63 15.48 12.14
CA CYS A 106 22.11 14.49 13.11
C CYS A 106 22.76 13.29 12.40
N SER A 107 23.83 12.75 12.98
CA SER A 107 24.51 11.57 12.45
C SER A 107 24.86 10.58 13.57
N LEU A 108 24.74 9.29 13.26
CA LEU A 108 25.12 8.20 14.17
C LEU A 108 26.55 7.77 13.89
N HIS A 109 27.33 7.60 14.96
CA HIS A 109 28.73 7.19 14.89
C HIS A 109 28.98 6.00 15.82
N PRO A 110 29.82 5.02 15.40
CA PRO A 110 30.33 4.00 16.29
C PRO A 110 31.05 4.62 17.49
N SER A 111 30.72 4.14 18.68
CA SER A 111 31.33 4.56 19.95
C SER A 111 31.80 3.33 20.74
N ALA A 112 32.29 3.54 21.96
CA ALA A 112 32.84 2.48 22.80
C ALA A 112 31.83 1.33 23.03
N LYS A 113 32.35 0.11 23.17
CA LYS A 113 31.58 -1.11 23.49
C LYS A 113 30.45 -1.45 22.52
N ASN A 114 30.63 -1.22 21.21
CA ASN A 114 29.60 -1.45 20.18
C ASN A 114 28.31 -0.68 20.49
N SER A 115 28.46 0.58 20.93
CA SER A 115 27.35 1.52 21.05
C SER A 115 27.40 2.54 19.92
N LEU A 116 26.32 3.28 19.75
CA LEU A 116 26.27 4.44 18.86
C LEU A 116 26.17 5.70 19.69
N ALA A 117 26.83 6.76 19.23
CA ALA A 117 26.65 8.11 19.75
C ALA A 117 26.21 9.03 18.62
N THR A 118 25.37 10.00 18.97
CA THR A 118 24.82 10.96 18.02
C THR A 118 25.66 12.22 18.03
N LEU A 119 26.00 12.71 16.85
CA LEU A 119 26.46 14.07 16.61
C LEU A 119 25.27 14.88 16.11
N PHE A 120 25.00 16.02 16.75
CA PHE A 120 24.09 17.03 16.23
C PHE A 120 24.92 18.20 15.69
N CYS A 121 24.54 18.70 14.52
CA CYS A 121 25.17 19.85 13.87
C CYS A 121 24.08 20.86 13.49
N ILE A 122 24.27 22.12 13.86
CA ILE A 122 23.33 23.21 13.61
C ILE A 122 24.10 24.35 12.94
N SER A 123 23.58 24.87 11.83
CA SER A 123 24.19 26.01 11.15
C SER A 123 23.87 27.31 11.87
N GLY A 124 24.92 28.04 12.23
CA GLY A 124 24.88 29.41 12.74
C GLY A 124 24.84 30.47 11.63
N ALA A 125 24.82 30.08 10.34
CA ALA A 125 24.88 31.03 9.22
C ALA A 125 23.69 32.01 9.15
N LEU A 126 22.57 31.71 9.83
CA LEU A 126 21.42 32.61 9.95
C LEU A 126 21.41 33.41 11.27
N ALA A 127 22.47 33.36 12.06
CA ALA A 127 22.64 34.22 13.21
C ALA A 127 22.83 35.66 12.74
N GLN A 128 21.97 36.57 13.20
CA GLN A 128 22.10 38.00 12.92
C GLN A 128 23.20 38.65 13.76
N ASP A 129 23.39 38.15 14.99
CA ASP A 129 24.43 38.59 15.91
C ASP A 129 25.58 37.57 15.93
N PRO A 130 26.81 37.95 15.57
CA PRO A 130 27.97 37.07 15.66
C PRO A 130 28.27 36.55 17.09
N ASN A 131 27.85 37.26 18.13
CA ASN A 131 28.14 36.93 19.53
C ASN A 131 27.06 36.05 20.19
N TRP A 132 26.00 35.68 19.47
CA TRP A 132 24.85 34.92 19.99
C TRP A 132 25.24 33.66 20.79
N TRP A 133 26.33 33.01 20.38
CA TRP A 133 26.83 31.79 21.01
C TRP A 133 27.43 32.06 22.39
N GLU A 134 28.23 33.11 22.55
CA GLU A 134 28.79 33.49 23.85
C GLU A 134 27.68 33.99 24.77
N ASP A 135 26.72 34.77 24.26
CA ASP A 135 25.55 35.22 25.04
C ASP A 135 24.72 34.04 25.55
N PHE A 136 24.53 33.00 24.72
CA PHE A 136 23.86 31.78 25.13
C PHE A 136 24.64 31.05 26.23
N MET A 137 25.96 30.89 26.05
CA MET A 137 26.81 30.18 27.02
C MET A 137 26.99 30.93 28.34
N ASP A 138 26.92 32.26 28.34
CA ASP A 138 26.95 33.08 29.55
C ASP A 138 25.62 33.04 30.30
N GLY A 139 24.50 32.87 29.58
CA GLY A 139 23.15 32.81 30.13
C GLY A 139 22.62 31.40 30.48
N ILE A 140 23.33 30.34 30.10
CA ILE A 140 22.82 28.97 30.25
C ILE A 140 22.74 28.55 31.74
N PRO A 141 21.60 28.00 32.22
CA PRO A 141 21.45 27.56 33.60
C PRO A 141 22.18 26.23 33.90
N ILE A 142 22.91 25.67 32.93
CA ILE A 142 23.57 24.37 33.02
C ILE A 142 25.06 24.59 33.34
N PRO A 143 25.60 24.00 34.43
CA PRO A 143 27.03 24.08 34.74
C PRO A 143 27.88 23.50 33.61
N TYR A 144 29.01 24.14 33.31
CA TYR A 144 29.93 23.67 32.29
C TYR A 144 31.40 23.93 32.62
N GLU A 145 32.28 23.12 32.03
CA GLU A 145 33.74 23.28 32.04
C GLU A 145 34.26 23.53 30.62
N ARG A 146 35.35 24.29 30.48
CA ARG A 146 35.99 24.56 29.18
C ARG A 146 37.25 23.72 29.01
N HIS A 147 37.39 23.10 27.85
CA HIS A 147 38.59 22.37 27.44
C HIS A 147 39.03 22.84 26.05
N THR A 148 40.31 22.67 25.72
CA THR A 148 40.86 22.97 24.40
C THR A 148 41.24 21.69 23.68
N TYR A 149 40.88 21.58 22.40
CA TYR A 149 41.23 20.46 21.53
C TYR A 149 41.56 20.96 20.13
N ASP A 150 42.76 20.67 19.61
CA ASP A 150 43.24 21.14 18.30
C ASP A 150 43.00 22.66 18.07
N GLY A 151 43.16 23.47 19.13
CA GLY A 151 42.96 24.93 19.09
C GLY A 151 41.49 25.38 19.15
N GLN A 152 40.53 24.47 19.25
CA GLN A 152 39.10 24.75 19.38
C GLN A 152 38.63 24.57 20.83
N THR A 153 37.65 25.38 21.23
CA THR A 153 37.03 25.29 22.57
C THR A 153 35.94 24.23 22.57
N ILE A 154 36.00 23.32 23.55
CA ILE A 154 34.95 22.36 23.87
C ILE A 154 34.36 22.73 25.23
N TYR A 155 33.05 22.91 25.26
CA TYR A 155 32.27 23.10 26.48
C TYR A 155 31.72 21.73 26.90
N GLN A 156 32.08 21.28 28.10
CA GLN A 156 31.52 20.09 28.71
C GLN A 156 30.43 20.55 29.69
N ALA A 157 29.15 20.42 29.29
CA ALA A 157 28.00 20.87 30.07
C ALA A 157 27.21 19.69 30.69
N GLY A 158 26.63 19.89 31.87
CA GLY A 158 25.75 18.93 32.55
C GLY A 158 26.31 18.30 33.83
N GLY A 159 25.57 17.37 34.42
CA GLY A 159 25.88 16.77 35.73
C GLY A 159 26.97 15.68 35.70
N GLN A 160 27.52 15.32 36.86
CA GLN A 160 28.45 14.17 36.96
C GLN A 160 27.69 12.85 36.75
N GLY A 161 28.15 12.02 35.82
CA GLY A 161 27.59 10.70 35.52
C GLY A 161 27.41 10.42 34.02
N ALA A 162 27.56 9.16 33.61
CA ALA A 162 27.32 8.74 32.23
C ALA A 162 25.85 8.98 31.85
N GLY A 163 25.57 9.69 30.75
CA GLY A 163 24.21 10.07 30.35
C GLY A 163 23.84 11.54 30.61
N ASN A 164 24.54 12.20 31.54
CA ASN A 164 24.17 13.54 31.99
C ASN A 164 25.07 14.65 31.43
N GLN A 165 26.08 14.28 30.65
CA GLN A 165 27.05 15.20 30.06
C GLN A 165 26.83 15.35 28.56
N VAL A 166 27.07 16.56 28.06
CA VAL A 166 27.13 16.87 26.65
C VAL A 166 28.41 17.65 26.37
N TYR A 167 29.05 17.35 25.26
CA TYR A 167 30.20 18.07 24.75
C TYR A 167 29.74 18.93 23.58
N VAL A 168 30.10 20.21 23.58
CA VAL A 168 29.61 21.20 22.63
C VAL A 168 30.77 22.06 22.12
N SER A 169 30.73 22.43 20.85
CA SER A 169 31.69 23.36 20.25
C SER A 169 31.05 24.15 19.12
N TYR A 170 31.35 25.44 19.02
CA TYR A 170 30.89 26.31 17.93
C TYR A 170 32.10 26.78 17.12
N VAL A 171 32.22 26.31 15.88
CA VAL A 171 33.41 26.51 15.03
C VAL A 171 32.98 26.70 13.59
N GLN A 172 33.52 27.70 12.89
CA GLN A 172 33.19 28.00 11.48
C GLN A 172 31.68 28.00 11.23
N ASP A 173 30.95 28.72 12.08
CA ASP A 173 29.50 28.92 11.93
C ASP A 173 28.70 27.60 12.07
N LEU A 174 29.28 26.56 12.65
CA LEU A 174 28.64 25.29 12.94
C LEU A 174 28.67 25.01 14.45
N LEU A 175 27.49 24.86 15.03
CA LEU A 175 27.32 24.37 16.40
C LEU A 175 27.25 22.84 16.36
N MET A 176 28.24 22.19 16.97
CA MET A 176 28.36 20.74 17.05
C MET A 176 28.22 20.29 18.49
N LEU A 177 27.43 19.24 18.73
CA LEU A 177 27.29 18.67 20.08
C LEU A 177 27.06 17.15 20.04
N SER A 178 27.59 16.48 21.05
CA SER A 178 27.43 15.03 21.23
C SER A 178 27.54 14.65 22.70
N SER A 179 26.91 13.54 23.08
CA SER A 179 27.16 12.88 24.37
C SER A 179 28.52 12.15 24.41
N SER A 180 29.20 11.99 23.27
CA SER A 180 30.51 11.37 23.17
C SER A 180 31.57 12.39 22.82
N ARG A 181 32.52 12.60 23.75
CA ARG A 181 33.71 13.43 23.51
C ARG A 181 34.48 12.99 22.27
N VAL A 182 34.62 11.67 22.07
CA VAL A 182 35.36 11.09 20.94
C VAL A 182 34.69 11.46 19.60
N VAL A 183 33.37 11.45 19.54
CA VAL A 183 32.64 11.80 18.31
C VAL A 183 32.76 13.30 18.01
N LEU A 184 32.64 14.16 19.02
CA LEU A 184 32.84 15.60 18.86
C LEU A 184 34.28 15.94 18.45
N GLU A 185 35.29 15.36 19.11
CA GLU A 185 36.70 15.55 18.75
C GLU A 185 36.99 15.05 17.33
N SER A 186 36.37 13.94 16.90
CA SER A 186 36.47 13.48 15.51
C SER A 186 35.90 14.54 14.55
N SER A 187 34.68 15.02 14.82
CA SER A 187 34.02 16.08 14.04
C SER A 187 34.92 17.31 13.87
N LEU A 188 35.48 17.82 14.96
CA LEU A 188 36.39 18.97 14.96
C LEU A 188 37.66 18.71 14.13
N ARG A 189 38.25 17.52 14.27
CA ARG A 189 39.44 17.12 13.52
C ARG A 189 39.17 17.05 12.01
N HIS A 190 38.00 16.54 11.60
CA HIS A 190 37.63 16.46 10.20
C HIS A 190 37.37 17.85 9.60
N LEU A 191 36.69 18.73 10.34
CA LEU A 191 36.44 20.10 9.92
C LEU A 191 37.73 20.90 9.69
N ALA A 192 38.75 20.69 10.55
CA ALA A 192 40.06 21.34 10.41
C ALA A 192 40.92 20.78 9.26
N ARG A 193 40.76 19.50 8.91
CA ARG A 193 41.65 18.78 7.96
C ARG A 193 41.06 18.52 6.57
N GLY A 194 39.78 18.82 6.34
CA GLY A 194 39.13 18.68 5.02
C GLY A 194 38.89 17.24 4.56
N ALA A 195 38.59 16.33 5.49
CA ALA A 195 38.29 14.92 5.19
C ALA A 195 36.94 14.52 5.80
N SER A 196 35.93 15.30 5.47
CA SER A 196 34.54 15.17 5.93
C SER A 196 33.74 14.26 4.98
N LEU A 197 32.49 13.95 5.36
CA LEU A 197 31.57 13.23 4.48
C LEU A 197 31.30 13.98 3.17
N ALA A 198 31.38 15.32 3.15
CA ALA A 198 31.22 16.12 1.95
C ALA A 198 32.31 15.85 0.89
N ASP A 199 33.44 15.29 1.31
CA ASP A 199 34.58 14.94 0.45
C ASP A 199 34.48 13.51 -0.11
N ASP A 200 33.49 12.70 0.29
CA ASP A 200 33.22 11.38 -0.30
C ASP A 200 32.56 11.55 -1.68
N PRO A 201 33.17 11.06 -2.78
CA PRO A 201 32.63 11.26 -4.13
C PRO A 201 31.26 10.61 -4.35
N GLY A 202 30.98 9.49 -3.66
CA GLY A 202 29.68 8.82 -3.73
C GLY A 202 28.59 9.64 -3.04
N PHE A 203 28.92 10.22 -1.90
CA PHE A 203 28.05 11.12 -1.15
C PHE A 203 27.80 12.44 -1.90
N ALA A 204 28.83 13.06 -2.46
CA ALA A 204 28.68 14.27 -3.27
C ALA A 204 27.72 14.04 -4.45
N ARG A 205 27.89 12.91 -5.16
CA ARG A 205 27.02 12.51 -6.28
C ARG A 205 25.57 12.33 -5.82
N ILE A 206 25.32 11.63 -4.71
CA ILE A 206 23.94 11.38 -4.26
C ILE A 206 23.25 12.66 -3.75
N VAL A 207 24.00 13.59 -3.15
CA VAL A 207 23.48 14.90 -2.73
C VAL A 207 23.11 15.77 -3.94
N GLU A 208 23.93 15.79 -4.99
CA GLU A 208 23.67 16.54 -6.24
C GLU A 208 22.39 16.05 -6.94
N HIS A 209 22.18 14.74 -6.98
CA HIS A 209 21.03 14.12 -7.66
C HIS A 209 19.75 14.12 -6.82
N THR A 210 19.80 14.61 -5.58
CA THR A 210 18.65 14.70 -4.66
C THR A 210 18.43 16.15 -4.23
N PRO A 211 18.00 17.03 -5.17
CA PRO A 211 17.77 18.44 -4.88
C PRO A 211 16.73 18.59 -3.76
N ALA A 212 17.03 19.47 -2.81
CA ALA A 212 16.33 19.57 -1.54
C ALA A 212 14.94 20.23 -1.68
N SER A 213 13.98 19.43 -2.16
CA SER A 213 12.56 19.80 -2.27
C SER A 213 11.73 19.35 -1.05
N LYS A 214 12.29 18.50 -0.19
CA LYS A 214 11.64 17.90 0.99
C LYS A 214 12.32 18.34 2.28
N PRO A 215 11.60 18.41 3.41
CA PRO A 215 12.11 18.97 4.66
C PRO A 215 13.21 18.12 5.30
N THR A 216 13.30 16.84 4.95
CA THR A 216 14.25 15.92 5.55
C THR A 216 14.82 14.92 4.53
N ARG A 217 16.08 14.51 4.75
CA ARG A 217 16.79 13.52 3.93
C ARG A 217 17.56 12.56 4.82
N LEU A 218 17.47 11.26 4.54
CA LEU A 218 18.18 10.21 5.24
C LEU A 218 19.20 9.55 4.29
N PHE A 219 20.46 9.53 4.69
CA PHE A 219 21.55 8.91 3.95
C PHE A 219 22.06 7.68 4.70
N ILE A 220 22.10 6.55 4.00
CA ILE A 220 22.49 5.24 4.53
C ILE A 220 23.73 4.76 3.76
N PRO A 221 24.92 4.74 4.40
CA PRO A 221 26.11 4.12 3.85
C PRO A 221 26.06 2.61 4.04
N HIS A 222 25.92 1.86 2.95
CA HIS A 222 25.74 0.41 3.02
C HIS A 222 26.96 -0.28 3.61
N GLN A 223 28.17 0.19 3.29
CA GLN A 223 29.41 -0.33 3.85
C GLN A 223 29.48 -0.30 5.39
N ARG A 224 28.69 0.59 6.03
CA ARG A 224 28.68 0.82 7.47
C ARG A 224 27.53 0.14 8.21
N ILE A 225 26.59 -0.46 7.50
CA ILE A 225 25.46 -1.24 8.06
C ILE A 225 25.90 -2.32 9.07
N PRO A 226 27.03 -3.04 8.91
CA PRO A 226 27.48 -3.99 9.92
C PRO A 226 27.63 -3.39 11.33
N ALA A 227 28.02 -2.10 11.45
CA ALA A 227 28.12 -1.43 12.74
C ALA A 227 26.73 -1.18 13.37
N LEU A 228 25.71 -0.85 12.56
CA LEU A 228 24.31 -0.76 13.02
C LEU A 228 23.83 -2.11 13.56
N PHE A 229 24.16 -3.21 12.87
CA PHE A 229 23.78 -4.55 13.33
C PHE A 229 24.48 -4.90 14.65
N ALA A 230 25.78 -4.62 14.76
CA ALA A 230 26.52 -4.86 16.00
C ALA A 230 25.94 -4.06 17.18
N ALA A 231 25.52 -2.82 16.94
CA ALA A 231 24.96 -1.95 17.97
C ALA A 231 23.55 -2.37 18.40
N TYR A 232 22.61 -2.51 17.46
CA TYR A 232 21.20 -2.75 17.79
C TYR A 232 20.87 -4.23 18.04
N LEU A 233 21.64 -5.15 17.47
CA LEU A 233 21.32 -6.59 17.43
C LEU A 233 22.42 -7.43 18.10
N GLY A 234 23.52 -6.79 18.49
CA GLY A 234 24.67 -7.41 19.11
C GLY A 234 25.70 -7.92 18.11
N VAL A 235 26.96 -7.98 18.54
CA VAL A 235 28.13 -8.39 17.72
C VAL A 235 27.93 -9.70 16.95
N PRO A 236 27.33 -10.77 17.52
CA PRO A 236 27.14 -12.01 16.77
C PRO A 236 26.24 -11.87 15.53
N MET A 237 25.41 -10.83 15.48
CA MET A 237 24.49 -10.55 14.38
C MET A 237 25.15 -9.78 13.23
N GLN A 238 26.31 -9.17 13.45
CA GLN A 238 27.05 -8.38 12.45
C GLN A 238 27.33 -9.17 11.16
N LYS A 239 27.67 -10.47 11.27
CA LYS A 239 27.99 -11.32 10.11
C LYS A 239 26.88 -11.48 9.07
N TYR A 240 25.64 -11.19 9.46
CA TYR A 240 24.49 -11.27 8.57
C TYR A 240 24.20 -9.93 7.87
N ALA A 241 24.85 -8.84 8.27
CA ALA A 241 24.85 -7.56 7.55
C ALA A 241 25.57 -7.64 6.22
N GLU A 242 26.38 -8.68 6.00
CA GLU A 242 27.29 -8.80 4.87
C GLU A 242 26.58 -8.69 3.51
N PHE A 243 25.35 -9.21 3.42
CA PHE A 243 24.55 -9.05 2.20
C PHE A 243 24.22 -7.58 1.92
N VAL A 244 23.66 -6.88 2.92
CA VAL A 244 23.27 -5.47 2.81
C VAL A 244 24.48 -4.55 2.64
N ARG A 245 25.62 -4.90 3.23
CA ARG A 245 26.91 -4.22 3.04
C ARG A 245 27.32 -4.13 1.58
N THR A 246 26.93 -5.13 0.79
CA THR A 246 27.29 -5.27 -0.63
C THR A 246 26.12 -5.00 -1.58
N SER A 247 25.00 -4.46 -1.09
CA SER A 247 23.83 -4.22 -1.95
C SER A 247 23.89 -2.93 -2.74
N ALA A 248 24.47 -1.86 -2.20
CA ALA A 248 24.73 -0.58 -2.90
C ALA A 248 25.91 0.14 -2.22
N GLN A 249 26.27 1.35 -2.69
CA GLN A 249 27.21 2.22 -1.97
C GLN A 249 26.45 3.09 -0.95
N TRP A 250 25.47 3.83 -1.44
CA TRP A 250 24.64 4.76 -0.68
C TRP A 250 23.17 4.56 -1.05
N THR A 251 22.29 4.69 -0.06
CA THR A 251 20.85 4.92 -0.28
C THR A 251 20.50 6.27 0.31
N VAL A 252 19.83 7.11 -0.48
CA VAL A 252 19.19 8.35 -0.03
C VAL A 252 17.69 8.15 -0.02
N LEU A 253 17.04 8.63 1.02
CA LEU A 253 15.59 8.60 1.18
C LEU A 253 15.08 9.99 1.58
N ASP A 254 14.07 10.49 0.88
CA ASP A 254 13.32 11.71 1.16
C ASP A 254 11.80 11.43 1.10
N GLY A 255 10.99 12.05 1.96
CA GLY A 255 9.65 11.47 2.19
C GLY A 255 8.54 12.36 2.69
N PHE A 256 7.35 11.74 2.60
CA PHE A 256 6.00 11.87 3.19
C PHE A 256 5.84 11.21 4.60
N ALA A 257 5.11 11.74 5.59
CA ALA A 257 4.85 11.14 6.91
C ALA A 257 3.61 11.75 7.59
N GLY A 258 2.47 11.08 7.55
CA GLY A 258 1.22 11.65 8.07
C GLY A 258 0.46 10.65 8.93
N GLY A 259 0.18 11.00 10.18
CA GLY A 259 -0.79 10.32 11.02
C GLY A 259 -0.34 8.95 11.43
N HIS A 260 -0.85 7.95 10.71
CA HIS A 260 -0.56 6.55 10.95
C HIS A 260 0.36 5.94 9.89
N GLU A 261 0.96 6.75 9.01
CA GLU A 261 1.73 6.27 7.88
C GLU A 261 3.01 7.06 7.55
N VAL A 262 3.91 6.36 6.89
CA VAL A 262 5.26 6.74 6.46
C VAL A 262 5.40 6.41 5.02
N ARG A 263 5.87 7.35 4.22
CA ARG A 263 6.17 7.11 2.82
C ARG A 263 7.45 7.82 2.44
N VAL A 264 8.52 7.09 2.27
CA VAL A 264 9.82 7.66 1.90
C VAL A 264 10.27 7.07 0.58
N ASP A 265 10.65 7.94 -0.34
CA ASP A 265 11.12 7.60 -1.67
C ASP A 265 12.59 7.95 -1.79
N GLY A 266 13.27 7.44 -2.81
CA GLY A 266 14.64 7.83 -3.07
C GLY A 266 15.38 6.83 -3.93
N TYR A 267 16.70 6.85 -3.83
CA TYR A 267 17.56 6.13 -4.77
C TYR A 267 18.73 5.44 -4.08
N SER A 268 19.03 4.23 -4.52
CA SER A 268 20.30 3.56 -4.22
C SER A 268 21.27 3.77 -5.38
N VAL A 269 22.50 4.18 -5.06
CA VAL A 269 23.56 4.47 -6.03
C VAL A 269 24.72 3.49 -5.89
N PHE A 270 25.32 3.16 -7.03
CA PHE A 270 26.46 2.27 -7.17
C PHE A 270 27.76 3.05 -7.35
N SER A 271 28.84 2.49 -6.80
CA SER A 271 30.20 2.93 -7.14
C SER A 271 30.60 2.35 -8.51
N SER A 272 31.24 3.15 -9.36
CA SER A 272 31.85 2.66 -10.59
C SER A 272 32.90 1.57 -10.29
N GLY A 273 32.85 0.47 -11.04
CA GLY A 273 33.85 -0.60 -10.96
C GLY A 273 33.71 -1.60 -9.80
N ALA A 274 32.57 -1.66 -9.11
CA ALA A 274 32.26 -2.74 -8.16
C ALA A 274 30.90 -3.39 -8.45
N GLU A 275 30.80 -4.71 -8.29
CA GLU A 275 29.52 -5.42 -8.43
C GLU A 275 28.77 -5.42 -7.10
N HIS A 276 27.59 -4.78 -7.10
CA HIS A 276 26.69 -4.67 -5.95
C HIS A 276 25.47 -5.57 -6.17
N TYR A 277 24.86 -6.13 -5.12
CA TYR A 277 23.70 -7.03 -5.34
C TYR A 277 22.55 -6.34 -6.08
N PHE A 278 22.27 -5.07 -5.82
CA PHE A 278 21.22 -4.36 -6.56
C PHE A 278 21.55 -4.16 -8.05
N SER A 279 22.82 -4.28 -8.48
CA SER A 279 23.14 -4.27 -9.92
C SER A 279 22.55 -5.48 -10.65
N THR A 280 22.24 -6.58 -9.94
CA THR A 280 21.61 -7.77 -10.55
C THR A 280 20.16 -7.55 -10.92
N LEU A 281 19.54 -6.46 -10.44
CA LEU A 281 18.16 -6.09 -10.77
C LEU A 281 18.12 -5.13 -11.97
N LEU A 282 19.25 -4.57 -12.40
CA LEU A 282 19.28 -3.65 -13.54
C LEU A 282 18.82 -4.34 -14.82
N GLY A 283 17.91 -3.68 -15.54
CA GLY A 283 17.30 -4.21 -16.76
C GLY A 283 16.13 -5.16 -16.53
N GLN A 284 15.78 -5.47 -15.28
CA GLN A 284 14.56 -6.23 -14.97
C GLN A 284 13.35 -5.29 -14.88
N GLU A 285 12.25 -5.63 -15.56
CA GLU A 285 10.98 -4.91 -15.41
C GLU A 285 10.35 -5.24 -14.05
N PRO A 286 9.92 -4.24 -13.25
CA PRO A 286 9.21 -4.46 -12.00
C PRO A 286 7.99 -5.37 -12.19
N GLN A 287 7.84 -6.40 -11.35
CA GLN A 287 6.72 -7.34 -11.42
C GLN A 287 5.68 -7.04 -10.35
N LYS A 288 4.41 -7.35 -10.63
CA LYS A 288 3.32 -7.20 -9.66
C LYS A 288 3.59 -8.08 -8.43
N LEU A 289 3.34 -7.54 -7.25
CA LEU A 289 3.44 -8.27 -5.98
C LEU A 289 2.24 -9.23 -5.84
N MET A 290 2.46 -10.54 -5.95
CA MET A 290 1.38 -11.54 -6.03
C MET A 290 1.29 -12.43 -4.79
N ALA A 291 2.41 -12.78 -4.18
CA ALA A 291 2.49 -13.68 -3.03
C ALA A 291 1.60 -13.27 -1.85
N PRO A 292 1.40 -11.99 -1.50
CA PRO A 292 0.45 -11.61 -0.46
C PRO A 292 -0.98 -12.12 -0.67
N GLU A 293 -1.41 -12.38 -1.90
CA GLU A 293 -2.75 -12.93 -2.20
C GLU A 293 -2.92 -14.37 -1.69
N ILE A 294 -1.83 -15.12 -1.48
CA ILE A 294 -1.87 -16.50 -1.01
C ILE A 294 -1.21 -16.72 0.34
N LEU A 295 -0.40 -15.77 0.82
CA LEU A 295 0.20 -15.85 2.15
C LEU A 295 -0.89 -15.69 3.24
N PRO A 296 -0.78 -16.36 4.40
CA PRO A 296 -1.74 -16.19 5.49
C PRO A 296 -1.71 -14.74 6.02
N ALA A 297 -2.85 -14.22 6.45
CA ALA A 297 -2.95 -12.87 7.05
C ALA A 297 -1.94 -12.60 8.17
N ALA A 298 -1.63 -13.63 8.96
CA ALA A 298 -0.70 -13.54 10.07
C ALA A 298 0.80 -13.66 9.69
N THR A 299 1.14 -13.56 8.39
CA THR A 299 2.54 -13.59 7.93
C THR A 299 3.36 -12.52 8.66
N VAL A 300 4.46 -12.92 9.29
CA VAL A 300 5.27 -12.02 10.12
C VAL A 300 6.22 -11.21 9.26
N ALA A 301 6.86 -11.84 8.28
CA ALA A 301 7.84 -11.18 7.44
C ALA A 301 8.00 -11.90 6.10
N GLY A 302 8.49 -11.20 5.08
CA GLY A 302 8.64 -11.75 3.74
C GLY A 302 9.71 -11.06 2.90
N PHE A 303 10.23 -11.82 1.95
CA PHE A 303 11.09 -11.38 0.86
C PHE A 303 10.42 -11.80 -0.45
N PHE A 304 10.28 -10.88 -1.41
CA PHE A 304 9.63 -11.10 -2.69
C PHE A 304 10.52 -10.59 -3.81
N LEU A 305 10.86 -11.46 -4.75
CA LEU A 305 11.72 -11.16 -5.89
C LEU A 305 10.90 -11.27 -7.18
N GLY A 306 10.63 -10.12 -7.80
CA GLY A 306 9.96 -9.98 -9.08
C GLY A 306 10.96 -9.96 -10.23
N LEU A 307 10.90 -10.95 -11.11
CA LEU A 307 11.83 -11.10 -12.24
C LEU A 307 11.06 -11.12 -13.56
N SER A 308 11.46 -10.25 -14.49
CA SER A 308 10.96 -10.27 -15.86
C SER A 308 11.75 -11.23 -16.75
N ASP A 309 13.06 -11.36 -16.48
CA ASP A 309 13.98 -12.26 -17.16
C ASP A 309 14.88 -12.98 -16.14
N PRO A 310 14.48 -14.18 -15.68
CA PRO A 310 15.27 -14.98 -14.75
C PRO A 310 16.68 -15.33 -15.26
N THR A 311 16.88 -15.44 -16.58
CA THR A 311 18.19 -15.79 -17.16
C THR A 311 19.16 -14.62 -17.02
N ALA A 312 18.73 -13.42 -17.41
CA ALA A 312 19.53 -12.20 -17.25
C ALA A 312 19.87 -11.93 -15.77
N TYR A 313 18.92 -12.16 -14.86
CA TYR A 313 19.17 -12.07 -13.41
C TYR A 313 20.25 -13.05 -12.96
N LEU A 314 20.20 -14.31 -13.41
CA LEU A 314 21.16 -15.34 -13.03
C LEU A 314 22.58 -15.02 -13.53
N ASP A 315 22.71 -14.49 -14.74
CA ASP A 315 24.00 -14.07 -15.30
C ASP A 315 24.60 -12.90 -14.50
N ALA A 316 23.78 -11.89 -14.19
CA ALA A 316 24.21 -10.76 -13.37
C ALA A 316 24.56 -11.19 -11.94
N TYR A 317 23.78 -12.10 -11.35
CA TYR A 317 24.06 -12.65 -10.03
C TYR A 317 25.33 -13.51 -10.01
N GLY A 318 25.63 -14.23 -11.11
CA GLY A 318 26.90 -14.92 -11.31
C GLY A 318 28.10 -13.98 -11.22
N ARG A 319 28.07 -12.87 -11.98
CA ARG A 319 29.11 -11.82 -11.93
C ARG A 319 29.30 -11.23 -10.53
N TYR A 320 28.20 -10.95 -9.83
CA TYR A 320 28.24 -10.50 -8.43
C TYR A 320 28.95 -11.51 -7.53
N LEU A 321 28.62 -12.81 -7.63
CA LEU A 321 29.23 -13.84 -6.81
C LEU A 321 30.74 -14.01 -7.08
N GLU A 322 31.14 -13.96 -8.36
CA GLU A 322 32.54 -14.01 -8.78
C GLU A 322 33.34 -12.84 -8.21
N TRP A 323 32.82 -11.61 -8.32
CA TRP A 323 33.43 -10.41 -7.75
C TRP A 323 33.67 -10.53 -6.25
N HIS A 324 32.67 -11.04 -5.52
CA HIS A 324 32.74 -11.24 -4.06
C HIS A 324 33.41 -12.55 -3.64
N LYS A 325 33.99 -13.31 -4.58
CA LYS A 325 34.66 -14.61 -4.33
C LYS A 325 33.77 -15.61 -3.59
N LYS A 326 32.46 -15.57 -3.83
CA LYS A 326 31.47 -16.48 -3.24
C LYS A 326 31.18 -17.62 -4.21
N LYS A 327 31.18 -18.85 -3.72
CA LYS A 327 30.79 -20.03 -4.51
C LYS A 327 29.32 -20.36 -4.30
N ARG A 328 28.63 -20.73 -5.38
CA ARG A 328 27.26 -21.24 -5.38
C ARG A 328 27.25 -22.65 -5.98
N ASN A 329 26.48 -23.55 -5.38
CA ASN A 329 26.17 -24.82 -6.00
C ASN A 329 25.08 -24.56 -7.05
N MET A 330 25.49 -24.13 -8.24
CA MET A 330 24.60 -23.87 -9.36
C MET A 330 23.90 -25.18 -9.76
N PRO A 331 22.57 -25.18 -9.96
CA PRO A 331 21.93 -26.28 -10.67
C PRO A 331 22.54 -26.44 -12.06
N ASP A 332 22.46 -27.65 -12.61
CA ASP A 332 22.81 -27.91 -14.01
C ASP A 332 21.92 -27.08 -14.96
N LYS A 333 22.38 -26.96 -16.21
CA LYS A 333 21.71 -26.17 -17.25
C LYS A 333 20.27 -26.64 -17.47
N GLU A 334 20.05 -27.95 -17.47
CA GLU A 334 18.74 -28.58 -17.65
C GLU A 334 17.73 -28.14 -16.58
N ARG A 335 18.14 -28.08 -15.31
CA ARG A 335 17.28 -27.60 -14.21
C ARG A 335 16.95 -26.11 -14.31
N ILE A 336 17.87 -25.30 -14.82
CA ILE A 336 17.63 -23.87 -15.04
C ILE A 336 16.63 -23.70 -16.19
N GLU A 337 16.82 -24.41 -17.30
CA GLU A 337 15.90 -24.42 -18.43
C GLU A 337 14.51 -24.90 -17.99
N TRP A 338 14.42 -25.98 -17.20
CA TRP A 338 13.18 -26.47 -16.60
C TRP A 338 12.51 -25.42 -15.71
N PHE A 339 13.29 -24.73 -14.86
CA PHE A 339 12.76 -23.67 -14.00
C PHE A 339 12.18 -22.51 -14.81
N ASN A 340 12.83 -22.13 -15.90
CA ASN A 340 12.35 -21.09 -16.81
C ASN A 340 11.01 -21.48 -17.48
N LEU A 341 10.79 -22.77 -17.75
CA LEU A 341 9.51 -23.28 -18.27
C LEU A 341 8.35 -23.20 -17.27
N LEU A 342 8.61 -22.87 -16.00
CA LEU A 342 7.56 -22.54 -15.03
C LEU A 342 6.98 -21.14 -15.25
N TYR A 343 7.61 -20.30 -16.08
CA TYR A 343 7.27 -18.88 -16.28
C TYR A 343 7.06 -18.12 -14.96
N PRO A 344 8.05 -18.15 -14.06
CA PRO A 344 7.94 -17.47 -12.77
C PRO A 344 7.95 -15.96 -12.98
N THR A 345 6.98 -15.25 -12.39
CA THR A 345 7.01 -13.78 -12.35
C THR A 345 7.44 -13.26 -10.98
N GLU A 346 7.24 -14.07 -9.94
CA GLU A 346 7.62 -13.71 -8.57
C GLU A 346 8.04 -14.98 -7.82
N ILE A 347 9.16 -14.88 -7.10
CA ILE A 347 9.64 -15.89 -6.17
C ILE A 347 9.72 -15.25 -4.79
N SER A 348 9.10 -15.86 -3.80
CA SER A 348 9.07 -15.33 -2.45
C SER A 348 9.45 -16.35 -1.39
N LEU A 349 9.85 -15.82 -0.25
CA LEU A 349 10.18 -16.55 0.95
C LEU A 349 9.58 -15.81 2.14
N SER A 350 8.72 -16.48 2.90
CA SER A 350 7.93 -15.84 3.95
C SER A 350 7.93 -16.64 5.24
N CYS A 351 7.94 -15.91 6.35
CA CYS A 351 7.87 -16.44 7.70
C CYS A 351 6.44 -16.32 8.22
N VAL A 352 5.80 -17.45 8.49
CA VAL A 352 4.40 -17.55 8.90
C VAL A 352 4.26 -18.27 10.23
N PRO A 353 3.30 -17.89 11.08
CA PRO A 353 3.03 -18.61 12.32
C PRO A 353 2.28 -19.92 12.04
N TYR A 354 2.71 -20.99 12.71
CA TYR A 354 2.04 -22.29 12.73
C TYR A 354 2.04 -22.84 14.17
N GLY A 355 0.89 -22.71 14.85
CA GLY A 355 0.83 -22.99 16.29
C GLY A 355 1.63 -21.94 17.07
N ALA A 356 2.51 -22.39 17.96
CA ALA A 356 3.43 -21.52 18.71
C ALA A 356 4.76 -21.26 17.99
N GLU A 357 4.98 -21.85 16.81
CA GLU A 357 6.24 -21.77 16.07
C GLU A 357 6.13 -20.90 14.81
N LEU A 358 7.26 -20.34 14.40
CA LEU A 358 7.40 -19.69 13.10
C LEU A 358 7.98 -20.67 12.08
N GLN A 359 7.29 -20.83 10.96
CA GLN A 359 7.68 -21.70 9.86
C GLN A 359 7.88 -20.89 8.58
N TRP A 360 8.63 -21.47 7.65
CA TRP A 360 9.01 -20.82 6.41
C TRP A 360 8.40 -21.53 5.23
N ILE A 361 7.82 -20.73 4.35
CA ILE A 361 7.27 -21.17 3.09
C ILE A 361 7.91 -20.38 1.97
N ALA A 362 8.09 -21.03 0.82
CA ALA A 362 8.48 -20.37 -0.41
C ALA A 362 7.30 -20.43 -1.38
N VAL A 363 7.09 -19.37 -2.15
CA VAL A 363 6.01 -19.32 -3.15
C VAL A 363 6.60 -18.92 -4.48
N ILE A 364 6.20 -19.62 -5.53
CA ILE A 364 6.41 -19.21 -6.92
C ILE A 364 5.06 -18.85 -7.51
N HIS A 365 4.90 -17.61 -7.96
CA HIS A 365 3.78 -17.25 -8.83
C HIS A 365 4.16 -17.52 -10.29
N SER A 366 3.33 -18.30 -10.98
CA SER A 366 3.53 -18.64 -12.40
C SER A 366 2.51 -17.93 -13.28
N ARG A 367 2.99 -17.28 -14.35
CA ARG A 367 2.12 -16.68 -15.37
C ARG A 367 1.23 -17.73 -16.07
N TYR A 368 1.75 -18.95 -16.22
CA TYR A 368 1.08 -20.05 -16.91
C TYR A 368 1.07 -21.30 -16.04
N ILE A 369 0.27 -21.30 -14.97
CA ILE A 369 0.24 -22.40 -13.99
C ILE A 369 -0.03 -23.77 -14.62
N ARG A 370 -0.81 -23.86 -15.71
CA ARG A 370 -1.02 -25.13 -16.43
C ARG A 370 0.30 -25.71 -16.96
N GLN A 371 1.17 -24.86 -17.50
CA GLN A 371 2.49 -25.28 -17.98
C GLN A 371 3.35 -25.75 -16.82
N ALA A 372 3.39 -25.00 -15.72
CA ALA A 372 4.13 -25.42 -14.53
C ALA A 372 3.65 -26.79 -13.99
N ARG A 373 2.34 -27.03 -13.98
CA ARG A 373 1.77 -28.33 -13.57
C ARG A 373 2.22 -29.46 -14.50
N ILE A 374 2.28 -29.23 -15.82
CA ILE A 374 2.84 -30.20 -16.78
C ILE A 374 4.32 -30.47 -16.46
N GLN A 375 5.12 -29.43 -16.23
CA GLN A 375 6.56 -29.58 -15.92
C GLN A 375 6.82 -30.39 -14.65
N PHE A 376 5.99 -30.24 -13.61
CA PHE A 376 6.05 -31.08 -12.42
C PHE A 376 5.49 -32.50 -12.65
N ALA A 377 4.47 -32.66 -13.51
CA ALA A 377 3.92 -33.97 -13.87
C ALA A 377 4.91 -34.87 -14.60
N LEU A 378 5.84 -34.27 -15.35
CA LEU A 378 6.95 -34.98 -15.97
C LEU A 378 7.96 -35.52 -14.94
N LEU A 379 8.04 -34.91 -13.75
CA LEU A 379 8.95 -35.34 -12.68
C LEU A 379 8.33 -36.42 -11.79
N ASN A 380 7.06 -36.26 -11.41
CA ASN A 380 6.32 -37.19 -10.54
C ASN A 380 4.81 -37.07 -10.77
N LYS A 381 4.05 -38.11 -10.40
CA LYS A 381 2.57 -38.08 -10.47
C LYS A 381 2.01 -36.90 -9.70
N GLN A 382 1.16 -36.09 -10.36
CA GLN A 382 0.47 -34.96 -9.75
C GLN A 382 -0.95 -35.35 -9.33
N GLU A 383 -1.37 -34.88 -8.17
CA GLU A 383 -2.75 -35.00 -7.69
C GLU A 383 -3.29 -33.59 -7.41
N GLU A 384 -4.51 -33.31 -7.89
CA GLU A 384 -5.16 -32.02 -7.61
C GLU A 384 -5.53 -31.92 -6.14
N SER A 385 -5.48 -30.70 -5.59
CA SER A 385 -5.92 -30.41 -4.23
C SER A 385 -5.25 -31.29 -3.16
N LYS A 386 -3.97 -31.61 -3.37
CA LYS A 386 -3.16 -32.39 -2.42
C LYS A 386 -1.75 -31.82 -2.27
N VAL A 387 -1.17 -32.01 -1.08
CA VAL A 387 0.25 -31.75 -0.81
C VAL A 387 1.09 -32.94 -1.27
N MET A 388 2.16 -32.65 -2.01
CA MET A 388 3.03 -33.63 -2.66
C MET A 388 4.47 -33.45 -2.21
N VAL A 389 5.28 -34.50 -2.33
CA VAL A 389 6.72 -34.44 -2.04
C VAL A 389 7.41 -33.65 -3.15
N ASN A 390 8.21 -32.65 -2.77
CA ASN A 390 8.95 -31.84 -3.74
C ASN A 390 10.02 -32.70 -4.44
N PRO A 391 9.96 -32.86 -5.77
CA PRO A 391 10.97 -33.63 -6.51
C PRO A 391 12.36 -32.94 -6.52
N LEU A 392 12.43 -31.64 -6.24
CA LEU A 392 13.63 -30.82 -6.36
C LEU A 392 13.87 -29.90 -5.13
N PRO A 393 14.10 -30.45 -3.93
CA PRO A 393 14.16 -29.67 -2.67
C PRO A 393 15.30 -28.64 -2.60
N GLY A 394 16.37 -28.83 -3.37
CA GLY A 394 17.53 -27.92 -3.40
C GLY A 394 17.46 -26.81 -4.44
N LEU A 395 16.46 -26.80 -5.33
CA LEU A 395 16.46 -25.95 -6.53
C LEU A 395 16.47 -24.46 -6.19
N LEU A 396 15.54 -24.01 -5.33
CA LEU A 396 15.45 -22.58 -4.96
C LEU A 396 16.73 -22.07 -4.28
N THR A 397 17.35 -22.90 -3.44
CA THR A 397 18.63 -22.58 -2.81
C THR A 397 19.76 -22.49 -3.86
N GLY A 398 19.74 -23.39 -4.83
CA GLY A 398 20.70 -23.40 -5.93
C GLY A 398 20.57 -22.17 -6.82
N ILE A 399 19.34 -21.71 -7.12
CA ILE A 399 19.06 -20.60 -8.06
C ILE A 399 19.17 -19.22 -7.39
N PHE A 400 18.62 -19.06 -6.19
CA PHE A 400 18.50 -17.76 -5.52
C PHE A 400 19.40 -17.61 -4.30
N GLY A 401 20.23 -18.62 -4.04
CA GLY A 401 21.24 -18.59 -3.00
C GLY A 401 20.76 -19.06 -1.63
N PRO A 402 21.63 -18.95 -0.61
CA PRO A 402 21.48 -19.64 0.66
C PRO A 402 20.31 -19.15 1.52
N VAL A 403 19.69 -18.02 1.19
CA VAL A 403 18.50 -17.51 1.85
C VAL A 403 17.32 -18.49 1.74
N PHE A 404 17.21 -19.26 0.66
CA PHE A 404 16.13 -20.23 0.52
C PHE A 404 16.32 -21.50 1.36
N ASN A 405 17.47 -21.69 2.03
CA ASN A 405 17.65 -22.75 3.03
C ASN A 405 16.76 -22.58 4.28
N LEU A 406 16.15 -21.40 4.44
CA LEU A 406 15.26 -21.11 5.54
C LEU A 406 13.95 -21.90 5.43
N CYS A 407 13.48 -22.14 4.20
CA CYS A 407 12.35 -23.01 3.91
C CYS A 407 12.85 -24.44 3.69
N GLN A 408 12.37 -25.38 4.53
CA GLN A 408 12.52 -26.80 4.22
C GLN A 408 11.48 -27.17 3.17
N ALA A 409 11.81 -26.91 1.90
CA ALA A 409 10.97 -27.16 0.74
C ALA A 409 10.87 -28.66 0.41
N GLY A 410 10.56 -29.50 1.40
CA GLY A 410 10.39 -30.96 1.23
C GLY A 410 9.06 -31.33 0.59
N TYR A 411 8.05 -30.47 0.70
CA TYR A 411 6.73 -30.66 0.13
C TYR A 411 6.28 -29.42 -0.64
N TYR A 412 5.32 -29.60 -1.54
CA TYR A 412 4.68 -28.52 -2.27
C TYR A 412 3.19 -28.81 -2.58
N CYS A 413 2.44 -27.76 -2.88
CA CYS A 413 1.08 -27.88 -3.42
C CYS A 413 0.76 -26.72 -4.38
N TYR A 414 -0.34 -26.87 -5.13
CA TYR A 414 -0.87 -25.80 -5.98
C TYR A 414 -2.10 -25.16 -5.33
N ILE A 415 -2.15 -23.84 -5.33
CA ILE A 415 -3.36 -23.08 -5.00
C ILE A 415 -3.48 -21.95 -6.02
N GLY A 416 -4.52 -21.96 -6.86
CA GLY A 416 -4.64 -20.98 -7.95
C GLY A 416 -3.40 -20.95 -8.86
N PRO A 417 -2.80 -19.78 -9.14
CA PRO A 417 -1.57 -19.64 -9.93
C PRO A 417 -0.26 -19.86 -9.14
N TYR A 418 -0.35 -20.32 -7.88
CA TYR A 418 0.78 -20.39 -6.96
C TYR A 418 1.28 -21.82 -6.77
N ILE A 419 2.62 -21.98 -6.74
CA ILE A 419 3.32 -23.18 -6.30
C ILE A 419 3.91 -22.87 -4.93
N ILE A 420 3.43 -23.54 -3.88
CA ILE A 420 3.81 -23.24 -2.49
C ILE A 420 4.65 -24.40 -1.97
N PHE A 421 5.81 -24.10 -1.40
CA PHE A 421 6.74 -25.06 -0.81
C PHE A 421 6.86 -24.84 0.70
N GLY A 422 6.98 -25.93 1.46
CA GLY A 422 7.18 -25.85 2.90
C GLY A 422 6.90 -27.16 3.63
N PRO A 423 6.70 -27.10 4.96
CA PRO A 423 6.32 -28.25 5.77
C PRO A 423 4.92 -28.78 5.41
N GLU A 424 4.78 -30.10 5.29
CA GLU A 424 3.54 -30.78 4.88
C GLU A 424 2.31 -30.33 5.68
N ASN A 425 2.42 -30.29 7.02
CA ASN A 425 1.31 -29.94 7.91
C ASN A 425 0.79 -28.50 7.71
N LEU A 426 1.70 -27.57 7.43
CA LEU A 426 1.35 -26.18 7.15
C LEU A 426 0.68 -26.04 5.79
N LEU A 427 1.22 -26.70 4.75
CA LEU A 427 0.64 -26.68 3.42
C LEU A 427 -0.76 -27.32 3.40
N ASN A 428 -0.96 -28.43 4.11
CA ASN A 428 -2.27 -29.09 4.22
C ASN A 428 -3.30 -28.14 4.86
N ARG A 429 -2.93 -27.41 5.92
CA ARG A 429 -3.82 -26.43 6.55
C ARG A 429 -4.17 -25.28 5.62
N MET A 430 -3.19 -24.73 4.90
CA MET A 430 -3.42 -23.65 3.93
C MET A 430 -4.36 -24.11 2.81
N LEU A 431 -4.11 -25.31 2.27
CA LEU A 431 -4.90 -25.90 1.21
C LEU A 431 -6.36 -26.16 1.64
N GLN A 432 -6.57 -26.75 2.83
CA GLN A 432 -7.91 -26.98 3.38
C GLN A 432 -8.68 -25.67 3.61
N ALA A 433 -8.03 -24.66 4.20
CA ALA A 433 -8.66 -23.37 4.45
C ALA A 433 -9.01 -22.63 3.15
N ASN A 434 -8.20 -22.78 2.11
CA ASN A 434 -8.49 -22.24 0.79
C ASN A 434 -9.69 -22.94 0.13
N LEU A 435 -9.73 -24.28 0.16
CA LEU A 435 -10.85 -25.08 -0.39
C LEU A 435 -12.17 -24.81 0.33
N SER A 436 -12.14 -24.54 1.64
CA SER A 436 -13.34 -24.24 2.42
C SER A 436 -13.85 -22.80 2.22
N GLY A 437 -13.16 -21.96 1.43
CA GLY A 437 -13.51 -20.55 1.22
C GLY A 437 -13.32 -19.65 2.44
N ASN A 438 -12.64 -20.13 3.49
CA ASN A 438 -12.45 -19.41 4.76
C ASN A 438 -11.01 -18.88 4.90
N TYR A 439 -10.30 -18.73 3.79
CA TYR A 439 -8.90 -18.30 3.81
C TYR A 439 -8.80 -16.78 3.88
N HIS A 440 -8.14 -16.29 4.92
CA HIS A 440 -7.84 -14.87 5.08
C HIS A 440 -6.39 -14.61 4.68
N SER A 441 -6.21 -13.98 3.53
CA SER A 441 -4.88 -13.75 2.96
C SER A 441 -4.20 -12.51 3.56
N LEU A 442 -2.89 -12.40 3.37
CA LEU A 442 -2.12 -11.21 3.72
C LEU A 442 -2.60 -9.99 2.92
N ALA A 443 -2.92 -10.16 1.63
CA ALA A 443 -3.49 -9.10 0.82
C ALA A 443 -4.85 -8.63 1.38
N ASP A 444 -5.71 -9.55 1.83
CA ASP A 444 -6.98 -9.19 2.46
C ASP A 444 -6.77 -8.42 3.77
N ALA A 445 -5.82 -8.83 4.61
CA ALA A 445 -5.47 -8.12 5.84
C ALA A 445 -4.96 -6.70 5.55
N ILE A 446 -4.04 -6.56 4.59
CA ILE A 446 -3.49 -5.25 4.18
C ILE A 446 -4.61 -4.35 3.63
N SER A 447 -5.53 -4.89 2.82
CA SER A 447 -6.64 -4.13 2.22
C SER A 447 -7.61 -3.54 3.24
N GLN A 448 -7.62 -4.05 4.47
CA GLN A 448 -8.43 -3.53 5.57
C GLN A 448 -7.76 -2.35 6.29
N THR A 449 -6.56 -1.95 5.86
CA THR A 449 -5.80 -0.85 6.44
C THR A 449 -5.59 0.26 5.40
N PRO A 450 -5.50 1.54 5.82
CA PRO A 450 -5.11 2.65 4.94
C PRO A 450 -3.77 2.44 4.21
N ALA A 451 -2.90 1.56 4.76
CA ALA A 451 -1.59 1.24 4.21
C ALA A 451 -1.64 0.72 2.77
N SER A 452 -2.75 0.11 2.34
CA SER A 452 -2.87 -0.47 0.99
C SER A 452 -2.64 0.55 -0.13
N SER A 453 -3.00 1.82 0.10
CA SER A 453 -2.81 2.91 -0.86
C SER A 453 -1.36 3.38 -1.00
N GLY A 454 -0.51 3.04 -0.04
CA GLY A 454 0.88 3.44 0.03
C GLY A 454 1.85 2.35 -0.38
N ILE A 455 1.40 1.24 -0.97
CA ILE A 455 2.25 0.14 -1.42
C ILE A 455 2.37 0.22 -2.94
N MET A 456 3.58 0.11 -3.48
CA MET A 456 3.78 -0.01 -4.91
C MET A 456 3.21 -1.35 -5.41
N ASN A 457 2.39 -1.28 -6.45
CA ASN A 457 1.81 -2.47 -7.06
C ASN A 457 2.86 -3.37 -7.72
N ALA A 458 3.97 -2.81 -8.20
CA ALA A 458 5.04 -3.55 -8.86
C ALA A 458 6.44 -3.15 -8.35
N SER A 459 7.32 -4.13 -8.21
CA SER A 459 8.71 -3.95 -7.77
C SER A 459 9.59 -5.12 -8.25
N ASN A 460 10.91 -4.94 -8.26
CA ASN A 460 11.84 -6.06 -8.48
C ASN A 460 12.17 -6.79 -7.18
N LEU A 461 12.26 -6.07 -6.07
CA LEU A 461 12.51 -6.66 -4.76
C LEU A 461 11.63 -5.96 -3.72
N THR A 462 10.79 -6.72 -3.03
CA THR A 462 10.01 -6.23 -1.88
C THR A 462 10.38 -6.98 -0.62
N LEU A 463 10.50 -6.23 0.47
CA LEU A 463 10.74 -6.72 1.82
C LEU A 463 9.56 -6.30 2.70
N PHE A 464 9.07 -7.23 3.51
CA PHE A 464 7.85 -7.06 4.29
C PHE A 464 8.05 -7.43 5.77
N LEU A 465 7.44 -6.65 6.66
CA LEU A 465 7.30 -6.94 8.10
C LEU A 465 5.90 -6.60 8.60
N GLN A 466 5.37 -7.45 9.48
CA GLN A 466 4.17 -7.22 10.26
C GLN A 466 4.45 -7.46 11.76
N PRO A 467 4.97 -6.44 12.47
CA PRO A 467 5.34 -6.58 13.88
C PRO A 467 4.20 -7.02 14.78
N ALA A 468 2.95 -6.64 14.47
CA ALA A 468 1.75 -6.98 15.25
C ALA A 468 1.54 -8.50 15.45
N THR A 469 2.18 -9.34 14.62
CA THR A 469 2.07 -10.82 14.71
C THR A 469 3.29 -11.51 15.31
N GLY A 470 4.42 -10.81 15.40
CA GLY A 470 5.72 -11.40 15.74
C GLY A 470 6.53 -10.61 16.75
N LEU A 471 5.91 -9.69 17.49
CA LEU A 471 6.62 -8.73 18.34
C LEU A 471 7.48 -9.40 19.42
N ASP A 472 6.97 -10.45 20.06
CA ASP A 472 7.74 -11.16 21.09
C ASP A 472 8.96 -11.86 20.51
N GLN A 473 8.83 -12.45 19.33
CA GLN A 473 9.96 -13.05 18.62
C GLN A 473 10.96 -11.97 18.20
N LEU A 474 10.49 -10.80 17.75
CA LEU A 474 11.33 -9.65 17.41
C LEU A 474 12.18 -9.18 18.60
N LYS A 475 11.59 -9.08 19.79
CA LYS A 475 12.29 -8.68 21.03
C LYS A 475 13.47 -9.57 21.38
N THR A 476 13.39 -10.87 21.10
CA THR A 476 14.48 -11.82 21.41
C THR A 476 15.75 -11.61 20.56
N LEU A 477 15.68 -10.81 19.51
CA LEU A 477 16.76 -10.63 18.53
C LEU A 477 17.44 -9.28 18.65
N VAL A 478 16.78 -8.35 19.33
CA VAL A 478 17.29 -7.02 19.63
C VAL A 478 18.16 -7.09 20.88
N ASP A 479 19.24 -6.33 20.90
CA ASP A 479 20.08 -6.18 22.08
C ASP A 479 19.22 -5.68 23.26
N LYS A 480 19.46 -6.22 24.46
CA LYS A 480 18.64 -5.94 25.65
C LYS A 480 18.49 -4.45 25.94
N ARG A 481 19.48 -3.63 25.57
CA ARG A 481 19.46 -2.16 25.69
C ARG A 481 18.31 -1.50 24.91
N TYR A 482 17.82 -2.16 23.87
CA TYR A 482 16.77 -1.66 22.97
C TYR A 482 15.51 -2.53 22.99
N ALA A 483 15.53 -3.72 23.60
CA ALA A 483 14.41 -4.66 23.58
C ALA A 483 13.13 -4.09 24.23
N GLU A 484 13.25 -3.42 25.39
CA GLU A 484 12.12 -2.76 26.08
C GLU A 484 11.49 -1.65 25.20
N ARG A 485 12.25 -1.07 24.28
CA ARG A 485 11.74 -0.02 23.38
C ARG A 485 10.71 -0.55 22.39
N LEU A 486 10.76 -1.85 22.09
CA LEU A 486 9.79 -2.53 21.24
C LEU A 486 8.45 -2.77 21.96
N ASP A 487 8.37 -2.64 23.29
CA ASP A 487 7.10 -2.78 24.02
C ASP A 487 6.07 -1.74 23.58
N ALA A 488 6.54 -0.55 23.22
CA ALA A 488 5.67 0.51 22.70
C ALA A 488 4.99 0.13 21.38
N TRP A 489 5.53 -0.81 20.61
CA TRP A 489 4.87 -1.32 19.40
C TRP A 489 3.68 -2.21 19.74
N GLY A 490 3.62 -2.78 20.95
CA GLY A 490 2.52 -3.63 21.40
C GLY A 490 1.16 -2.91 21.46
N ARG A 491 1.16 -1.56 21.47
CA ARG A 491 -0.09 -0.77 21.46
C ARG A 491 -0.84 -0.82 20.12
N TYR A 492 -0.14 -1.08 19.02
CA TYR A 492 -0.71 -1.09 17.68
C TYR A 492 -1.08 -2.51 17.27
N ASN A 493 -2.33 -2.72 16.89
CA ASN A 493 -2.84 -4.01 16.44
C ASN A 493 -2.85 -4.17 14.91
N ALA A 494 -2.45 -3.12 14.18
CA ALA A 494 -2.24 -3.10 12.75
C ALA A 494 -0.89 -2.43 12.47
N GLN A 495 0.12 -3.21 12.06
CA GLN A 495 1.45 -2.70 11.77
C GLN A 495 2.00 -3.37 10.53
N ILE A 496 2.38 -2.59 9.53
CA ILE A 496 2.81 -3.08 8.23
C ILE A 496 4.01 -2.26 7.79
N THR A 497 5.03 -2.92 7.24
CA THR A 497 6.20 -2.27 6.66
C THR A 497 6.53 -2.93 5.33
N PHE A 498 6.61 -2.12 4.29
CA PHE A 498 7.05 -2.49 2.95
C PHE A 498 8.27 -1.66 2.58
N LEU A 499 9.33 -2.32 2.14
CA LEU A 499 10.41 -1.67 1.41
C LEU A 499 10.53 -2.31 0.04
N GLN A 500 10.45 -1.48 -0.99
CA GLN A 500 10.33 -1.89 -2.37
C GLN A 500 11.43 -1.25 -3.19
N PHE A 501 12.06 -2.04 -4.04
CA PHE A 501 13.12 -1.64 -4.94
C PHE A 501 12.70 -1.91 -6.37
N SER A 502 12.85 -0.90 -7.21
CA SER A 502 12.55 -0.97 -8.63
C SER A 502 13.74 -0.49 -9.45
N SER A 503 14.12 -1.27 -10.46
CA SER A 503 15.16 -0.91 -11.39
C SER A 503 14.75 0.32 -12.19
N LEU A 504 15.68 1.28 -12.27
CA LEU A 504 15.72 2.35 -13.26
C LEU A 504 17.03 2.21 -14.05
N GLU A 505 17.19 2.93 -15.16
CA GLU A 505 18.31 2.73 -16.11
C GLU A 505 19.69 2.58 -15.45
N ASP A 506 20.06 3.48 -14.53
CA ASP A 506 21.39 3.53 -13.89
C ASP A 506 21.37 3.46 -12.35
N ARG A 507 20.18 3.27 -11.75
CA ARG A 507 19.96 3.36 -10.30
C ARG A 507 18.78 2.49 -9.85
N ILE A 508 18.65 2.26 -8.55
CA ILE A 508 17.46 1.61 -7.99
C ILE A 508 16.59 2.65 -7.31
N TYR A 509 15.35 2.78 -7.76
CA TYR A 509 14.31 3.48 -7.01
C TYR A 509 13.96 2.68 -5.75
N THR A 510 13.95 3.36 -4.61
CA THR A 510 13.66 2.78 -3.31
C THR A 510 12.43 3.45 -2.74
N HIS A 511 11.44 2.65 -2.33
CA HIS A 511 10.22 3.11 -1.69
C HIS A 511 10.02 2.40 -0.36
N LEU A 512 9.77 3.16 0.69
CA LEU A 512 9.50 2.66 2.04
C LEU A 512 8.14 3.13 2.49
N SER A 513 7.27 2.17 2.81
CA SER A 513 5.91 2.42 3.27
C SER A 513 5.66 1.72 4.58
N VAL A 514 5.42 2.50 5.64
CA VAL A 514 5.20 1.97 6.99
C VAL A 514 3.94 2.51 7.59
N TYR A 515 3.18 1.63 8.22
CA TYR A 515 1.88 1.92 8.79
C TYR A 515 1.80 1.31 10.19
N GLY A 516 1.22 2.05 11.12
CA GLY A 516 1.02 1.63 12.51
C GLY A 516 -0.21 2.26 13.15
N ASP A 517 -1.20 1.46 13.51
CA ASP A 517 -2.42 1.97 14.14
C ASP A 517 -3.06 0.95 15.10
N SER A 518 -3.92 1.48 15.95
CA SER A 518 -4.77 0.74 16.90
C SER A 518 -6.21 0.78 16.40
N LEU A 519 -6.50 -0.03 15.39
CA LEU A 519 -7.83 -0.13 14.79
C LEU A 519 -8.82 -0.78 15.77
N GLU A 520 -10.11 -0.45 15.68
CA GLU A 520 -11.15 -1.10 16.51
C GLU A 520 -11.18 -2.62 16.30
N ILE A 521 -10.97 -3.07 15.05
CA ILE A 521 -10.89 -4.47 14.66
C ILE A 521 -9.55 -4.71 13.96
N SER A 522 -8.76 -5.63 14.51
CA SER A 522 -7.48 -6.02 13.92
C SER A 522 -7.64 -6.52 12.48
N PRO A 523 -6.76 -6.13 11.54
CA PRO A 523 -6.79 -6.59 10.15
C PRO A 523 -6.53 -8.10 10.01
N LEU A 524 -6.04 -8.75 11.07
CA LEU A 524 -5.85 -10.20 11.13
C LEU A 524 -7.16 -10.97 11.26
N VAL A 525 -8.23 -10.30 11.68
CA VAL A 525 -9.57 -10.88 11.74
C VAL A 525 -10.20 -10.73 10.36
N PRO A 526 -10.72 -11.81 9.76
CA PRO A 526 -11.47 -11.71 8.51
C PRO A 526 -12.71 -10.86 8.77
N ARG A 527 -12.79 -9.68 8.16
CA ARG A 527 -14.05 -8.95 8.08
C ARG A 527 -14.92 -9.69 7.09
N GLN A 528 -16.19 -9.94 7.44
CA GLN A 528 -17.17 -10.25 6.41
C GLN A 528 -17.15 -9.08 5.45
N LYS A 529 -16.59 -9.28 4.25
CA LYS A 529 -16.85 -8.38 3.15
C LYS A 529 -18.38 -8.43 3.01
N GLU A 530 -19.08 -7.35 3.39
CA GLU A 530 -20.35 -7.07 2.71
C GLU A 530 -20.03 -7.24 1.24
N ALA A 531 -20.71 -8.17 0.58
CA ALA A 531 -20.31 -8.70 -0.72
C ALA A 531 -20.26 -7.57 -1.76
N ARG A 532 -19.14 -6.83 -1.79
CA ARG A 532 -18.76 -5.94 -2.86
C ARG A 532 -18.22 -6.85 -3.94
N MET A 533 -19.06 -7.08 -4.94
CA MET A 533 -18.69 -7.81 -6.13
C MET A 533 -17.45 -7.15 -6.76
N PRO A 534 -16.42 -7.92 -7.16
CA PRO A 534 -15.25 -7.36 -7.83
C PRO A 534 -15.66 -6.74 -9.16
N ASP A 535 -15.28 -5.47 -9.35
CA ASP A 535 -15.33 -4.81 -10.65
C ASP A 535 -14.28 -5.47 -11.56
N GLY A 536 -14.71 -6.13 -12.65
CA GLY A 536 -13.79 -6.58 -13.72
C GLY A 536 -13.80 -8.04 -14.18
N ALA A 537 -14.74 -8.91 -13.78
CA ALA A 537 -14.86 -10.24 -14.42
C ALA A 537 -16.29 -10.80 -14.44
N ARG A 538 -17.20 -10.07 -15.08
CA ARG A 538 -18.32 -10.55 -15.91
C ARG A 538 -19.03 -9.31 -16.44
N GLN A 539 -19.10 -9.19 -17.74
CA GLN A 539 -19.65 -8.03 -18.42
C GLN A 539 -21.12 -7.90 -18.03
N ASP A 540 -21.50 -6.76 -17.48
CA ASP A 540 -22.88 -6.28 -17.47
C ASP A 540 -23.40 -6.34 -18.92
N THR A 541 -24.18 -7.38 -19.27
CA THR A 541 -24.69 -7.54 -20.64
C THR A 541 -25.93 -6.70 -20.89
N LEU A 542 -26.47 -6.04 -19.86
CA LEU A 542 -27.56 -5.08 -20.06
C LEU A 542 -27.00 -3.88 -20.83
N ALA A 543 -27.42 -3.75 -22.09
CA ALA A 543 -27.10 -2.58 -22.90
C ALA A 543 -27.72 -1.33 -22.25
N ARG A 544 -26.87 -0.51 -21.65
CA ARG A 544 -27.22 0.83 -21.15
C ARG A 544 -27.42 1.77 -22.34
N GLU A 545 -28.38 2.68 -22.22
CA GLU A 545 -28.57 3.71 -23.23
C GLU A 545 -27.39 4.69 -23.18
N LYS A 546 -26.99 5.22 -24.34
CA LYS A 546 -25.91 6.19 -24.46
C LYS A 546 -26.47 7.47 -25.10
N PRO A 547 -25.96 8.65 -24.72
CA PRO A 547 -26.36 9.88 -25.39
C PRO A 547 -25.97 9.85 -26.89
N PRO A 548 -26.75 10.48 -27.78
CA PRO A 548 -27.95 11.27 -27.47
C PRO A 548 -29.17 10.39 -27.15
N TYR A 549 -29.88 10.74 -26.07
CA TYR A 549 -31.16 10.11 -25.71
C TYR A 549 -32.28 10.77 -26.50
N LYS A 550 -33.17 9.96 -27.10
CA LYS A 550 -34.36 10.45 -27.79
C LYS A 550 -35.46 10.80 -26.79
N VAL A 551 -36.03 11.98 -26.92
CA VAL A 551 -37.07 12.49 -26.02
C VAL A 551 -38.23 13.00 -26.86
N PHE A 552 -39.36 12.29 -26.85
CA PHE A 552 -40.54 12.66 -27.62
C PHE A 552 -41.13 13.99 -27.15
N ASN A 553 -41.34 14.92 -28.09
CA ASN A 553 -41.97 16.19 -27.82
C ASN A 553 -43.46 16.14 -28.12
N HIS A 554 -44.28 16.01 -27.07
CA HIS A 554 -45.74 15.93 -27.14
C HIS A 554 -46.43 17.15 -27.79
N LEU A 555 -45.76 18.29 -27.98
CA LEU A 555 -46.33 19.44 -28.70
C LEU A 555 -46.04 19.40 -30.21
N THR A 556 -44.81 19.09 -30.61
CA THR A 556 -44.41 19.07 -32.03
C THR A 556 -44.62 17.71 -32.69
N ARG A 557 -44.83 16.66 -31.89
CA ARG A 557 -44.90 15.24 -32.32
C ARG A 557 -43.62 14.72 -32.98
N GLU A 558 -42.50 15.36 -32.67
CA GLU A 558 -41.16 14.99 -33.16
C GLU A 558 -40.22 14.74 -31.96
N ASP A 559 -39.13 13.99 -32.20
CA ASP A 559 -38.16 13.69 -31.17
C ASP A 559 -37.14 14.83 -31.00
N ASN A 560 -36.92 15.21 -29.75
CA ASN A 560 -35.79 16.02 -29.32
C ASN A 560 -34.59 15.10 -28.97
N GLU A 561 -33.39 15.67 -28.97
CA GLU A 561 -32.17 14.98 -28.55
C GLU A 561 -31.65 15.54 -27.23
N LEU A 562 -31.41 14.66 -26.26
CA LEU A 562 -30.80 14.99 -24.99
C LEU A 562 -29.36 14.46 -24.96
N PHE A 563 -28.40 15.37 -24.93
CA PHE A 563 -26.97 15.07 -24.87
C PHE A 563 -26.40 15.38 -23.49
N GLN A 564 -25.34 14.69 -23.08
CA GLN A 564 -24.57 15.06 -21.89
C GLN A 564 -23.08 15.10 -22.20
N THR A 565 -22.40 16.19 -21.82
CA THR A 565 -20.94 16.24 -21.93
C THR A 565 -20.29 15.26 -20.93
N PRO A 566 -19.10 14.72 -21.23
CA PRO A 566 -18.33 13.91 -20.27
C PRO A 566 -18.00 14.65 -18.97
N TRP A 567 -17.50 13.90 -17.99
CA TRP A 567 -16.88 14.47 -16.79
C TRP A 567 -15.56 15.19 -17.19
N PRO A 568 -15.21 16.33 -16.58
CA PRO A 568 -15.80 16.95 -15.38
C PRO A 568 -16.99 17.89 -15.62
N GLU A 569 -17.32 18.25 -16.86
CA GLU A 569 -18.31 19.31 -17.12
C GLU A 569 -19.76 18.86 -16.94
N CYS A 570 -20.09 17.59 -17.24
CA CYS A 570 -21.40 16.96 -17.05
C CYS A 570 -22.63 17.82 -17.41
N ARG A 571 -22.55 18.62 -18.48
CA ARG A 571 -23.61 19.50 -18.96
C ARG A 571 -24.65 18.72 -19.74
N LEU A 572 -25.89 18.73 -19.27
CA LEU A 572 -27.06 18.16 -19.93
C LEU A 572 -27.64 19.20 -20.91
N ILE A 573 -27.73 18.86 -22.19
CA ILE A 573 -28.07 19.77 -23.29
C ILE A 573 -29.25 19.19 -24.05
N MET A 574 -30.35 19.93 -24.14
CA MET A 574 -31.52 19.55 -24.93
C MET A 574 -31.51 20.26 -26.27
N ARG A 575 -31.69 19.53 -27.37
CA ARG A 575 -31.82 20.06 -28.73
C ARG A 575 -33.15 19.64 -29.34
N ASP A 576 -33.73 20.50 -30.18
CA ASP A 576 -34.90 20.13 -30.98
C ASP A 576 -34.52 19.27 -32.19
N HIS A 577 -35.53 18.83 -32.95
CA HIS A 577 -35.37 18.02 -34.18
C HIS A 577 -34.54 18.71 -35.27
N THR A 578 -34.31 20.04 -35.19
CA THR A 578 -33.46 20.79 -36.13
C THR A 578 -32.02 20.93 -35.64
N GLY A 579 -31.71 20.44 -34.44
CA GLY A 579 -30.40 20.55 -33.79
C GLY A 579 -30.21 21.84 -32.99
N LYS A 580 -31.23 22.71 -32.87
CA LYS A 580 -31.15 23.95 -32.09
C LYS A 580 -31.20 23.63 -30.59
N THR A 581 -30.23 24.14 -29.84
CA THR A 581 -30.23 24.04 -28.37
C THR A 581 -31.43 24.77 -27.76
N LEU A 582 -32.24 24.03 -27.02
CA LEU A 582 -33.40 24.54 -26.27
C LEU A 582 -32.99 25.05 -24.88
N TRP A 583 -32.15 24.29 -24.16
CA TRP A 583 -31.60 24.67 -22.86
C TRP A 583 -30.40 23.79 -22.50
N GLU A 584 -29.62 24.24 -21.50
CA GLU A 584 -28.47 23.53 -20.95
C GLU A 584 -28.51 23.58 -19.42
N LYS A 585 -28.11 22.49 -18.75
CA LYS A 585 -28.10 22.38 -17.30
C LYS A 585 -26.91 21.56 -16.81
N THR A 586 -26.11 22.10 -15.91
CA THR A 586 -24.99 21.36 -15.29
C THR A 586 -25.51 20.33 -14.29
N MET A 587 -25.02 19.10 -14.38
CA MET A 587 -25.38 18.00 -13.50
C MET A 587 -24.19 17.58 -12.63
N GLU A 588 -24.46 16.95 -11.49
CA GLU A 588 -23.43 16.50 -10.53
C GLU A 588 -22.62 15.28 -10.99
N GLY A 589 -22.99 14.67 -12.12
CA GLY A 589 -22.32 13.50 -12.68
C GLY A 589 -23.00 12.96 -13.94
N PRO A 590 -22.49 11.85 -14.51
CA PRO A 590 -23.07 11.22 -15.69
C PRO A 590 -24.36 10.45 -15.35
N ILE A 591 -25.30 10.45 -16.31
CA ILE A 591 -26.48 9.57 -16.29
C ILE A 591 -26.02 8.10 -16.28
N GLN A 592 -26.58 7.29 -15.38
CA GLN A 592 -26.04 5.94 -15.08
C GLN A 592 -26.45 4.84 -16.07
N ASP A 593 -27.70 4.86 -16.56
CA ASP A 593 -28.27 3.78 -17.39
C ASP A 593 -29.13 4.30 -18.55
N ARG A 594 -30.22 5.03 -18.26
CA ARG A 594 -31.20 5.43 -19.29
C ARG A 594 -31.99 6.68 -18.92
N VAL A 595 -32.69 7.22 -19.92
CA VAL A 595 -33.65 8.33 -19.75
C VAL A 595 -35.03 7.85 -20.17
N VAL A 596 -35.98 7.85 -19.23
CA VAL A 596 -37.35 7.41 -19.50
C VAL A 596 -38.32 8.59 -19.39
N GLN A 597 -39.30 8.65 -20.30
CA GLN A 597 -40.37 9.64 -20.22
C GLN A 597 -41.61 9.08 -19.53
N LEU A 598 -42.20 9.86 -18.62
CA LEU A 598 -43.49 9.56 -18.00
C LEU A 598 -44.36 10.82 -17.88
N ASP A 599 -45.67 10.65 -17.84
CA ASP A 599 -46.60 11.72 -17.45
C ASP A 599 -46.85 11.64 -15.94
N PHE A 600 -45.93 12.24 -15.17
CA PHE A 600 -45.97 12.28 -13.71
C PHE A 600 -47.14 13.13 -13.18
N LEU A 601 -47.50 14.19 -13.90
CA LEU A 601 -48.53 15.15 -13.49
C LEU A 601 -49.95 14.76 -13.94
N LYS A 602 -50.10 13.65 -14.67
CA LYS A 602 -51.37 13.18 -15.25
C LYS A 602 -52.06 14.22 -16.13
N ASN A 603 -51.29 14.98 -16.90
CA ASN A 603 -51.80 16.06 -17.75
C ASN A 603 -51.39 15.93 -19.22
N ASP A 604 -50.98 14.71 -19.62
CA ASP A 604 -50.47 14.34 -20.94
C ASP A 604 -49.21 15.09 -21.37
N LYS A 605 -48.53 15.74 -20.42
CA LYS A 605 -47.21 16.32 -20.62
C LYS A 605 -46.18 15.35 -20.07
N LEU A 606 -45.18 15.04 -20.88
CA LEU A 606 -44.12 14.11 -20.49
C LEU A 606 -42.98 14.83 -19.75
N GLN A 607 -42.45 14.16 -18.74
CA GLN A 607 -41.26 14.53 -17.97
C GLN A 607 -40.20 13.43 -18.13
N MET A 608 -38.93 13.79 -17.99
CA MET A 608 -37.79 12.89 -18.14
C MET A 608 -37.28 12.45 -16.77
N LEU A 609 -37.23 11.14 -16.54
CA LEU A 609 -36.72 10.52 -15.34
C LEU A 609 -35.41 9.79 -15.62
N PHE A 610 -34.38 10.05 -14.81
CA PHE A 610 -33.07 9.41 -14.94
C PHE A 610 -32.29 9.49 -13.63
N SER A 611 -31.25 8.65 -13.49
CA SER A 611 -30.43 8.52 -12.28
C SER A 611 -29.01 9.05 -12.49
N ILE A 612 -28.46 9.70 -11.45
CA ILE A 612 -27.06 10.12 -11.37
C ILE A 612 -26.56 9.80 -9.95
N GLY A 613 -25.53 8.95 -9.84
CA GLY A 613 -25.02 8.51 -8.53
C GLY A 613 -26.13 7.90 -7.66
N ASN A 614 -26.39 8.50 -6.50
CA ASN A 614 -27.45 8.09 -5.57
C ASN A 614 -28.74 8.92 -5.68
N ARG A 615 -28.90 9.73 -6.72
CA ARG A 615 -30.07 10.57 -6.92
C ARG A 615 -30.89 10.18 -8.13
N LEU A 616 -32.21 10.27 -7.99
CA LEU A 616 -33.18 10.17 -9.07
C LEU A 616 -33.68 11.58 -9.41
N TYR A 617 -33.63 11.95 -10.69
CA TYR A 617 -34.04 13.25 -11.20
C TYR A 617 -35.30 13.12 -12.04
N LEU A 618 -36.20 14.09 -11.92
CA LEU A 618 -37.36 14.27 -12.80
C LEU A 618 -37.35 15.70 -13.34
N LEU A 619 -37.14 15.85 -14.64
CA LEU A 619 -37.08 17.14 -15.32
C LEU A 619 -38.28 17.30 -16.27
N ASP A 620 -38.85 18.50 -16.30
CA ASP A 620 -39.79 18.88 -17.36
C ASP A 620 -39.05 19.16 -18.69
N ARG A 621 -39.81 19.38 -19.77
CA ARG A 621 -39.24 19.69 -21.09
C ARG A 621 -38.40 20.98 -21.11
N LEU A 622 -38.55 21.87 -20.13
CA LEU A 622 -37.78 23.12 -20.01
C LEU A 622 -36.53 22.94 -19.12
N GLY A 623 -36.19 21.72 -18.69
CA GLY A 623 -35.03 21.43 -17.85
C GLY A 623 -35.23 21.76 -16.37
N ARG A 624 -36.45 22.06 -15.94
CA ARG A 624 -36.78 22.41 -14.55
C ARG A 624 -37.11 21.14 -13.76
N ASN A 625 -36.69 21.11 -12.50
CA ASN A 625 -37.02 19.99 -11.61
C ASN A 625 -38.53 19.98 -11.33
N VAL A 626 -39.14 18.79 -11.32
CA VAL A 626 -40.53 18.60 -10.93
C VAL A 626 -40.57 18.06 -9.51
N SER A 627 -41.19 18.80 -8.59
CA SER A 627 -41.33 18.39 -7.18
C SER A 627 -42.03 17.02 -7.08
N PRO A 628 -41.54 16.08 -6.25
CA PRO A 628 -40.54 16.25 -5.17
C PRO A 628 -39.08 15.92 -5.57
N TYR A 629 -38.75 15.90 -6.87
CA TYR A 629 -37.42 15.54 -7.34
C TYR A 629 -36.43 16.73 -7.34
N PRO A 630 -35.12 16.47 -7.16
CA PRO A 630 -34.46 15.17 -7.07
C PRO A 630 -34.66 14.45 -5.73
N ARG A 631 -34.74 13.11 -5.78
CA ARG A 631 -34.76 12.24 -4.61
C ARG A 631 -33.38 11.62 -4.40
N ALA A 632 -32.87 11.65 -3.17
CA ALA A 632 -31.59 11.05 -2.82
C ALA A 632 -31.81 9.77 -2.00
N TYR A 633 -30.97 8.76 -2.25
CA TYR A 633 -31.00 7.48 -1.57
C TYR A 633 -29.68 7.21 -0.84
N ALA A 634 -29.69 6.30 0.14
CA ALA A 634 -28.51 5.95 0.92
C ALA A 634 -27.43 5.25 0.07
N THR A 635 -27.85 4.40 -0.87
CA THR A 635 -26.98 3.65 -1.77
C THR A 635 -27.09 4.18 -3.20
N SER A 636 -25.98 4.32 -3.91
CA SER A 636 -25.95 4.68 -5.33
C SER A 636 -26.77 3.73 -6.20
N ILE A 637 -27.37 4.25 -7.26
CA ILE A 637 -28.19 3.51 -8.21
C ILE A 637 -27.27 2.87 -9.25
N LEU A 638 -27.39 1.56 -9.43
CA LEU A 638 -26.64 0.75 -10.39
C LEU A 638 -27.39 0.59 -11.73
N TYR A 639 -28.69 0.28 -11.68
CA TYR A 639 -29.56 0.10 -12.85
C TYR A 639 -30.90 0.84 -12.71
N GLY A 640 -31.47 1.23 -13.84
CA GLY A 640 -32.75 1.92 -13.93
C GLY A 640 -32.60 3.44 -14.12
N PRO A 641 -33.72 4.17 -14.23
CA PRO A 641 -35.06 3.75 -13.81
C PRO A 641 -35.79 2.83 -14.79
N PHE A 642 -36.39 1.75 -14.30
CA PHE A 642 -37.36 0.95 -15.05
C PHE A 642 -38.77 1.30 -14.60
N ILE A 643 -39.63 1.74 -15.52
CA ILE A 643 -40.94 2.32 -15.20
C ILE A 643 -42.06 1.45 -15.74
N PHE A 644 -43.06 1.21 -14.90
CA PHE A 644 -44.22 0.42 -15.24
C PHE A 644 -45.50 1.08 -14.72
N ASP A 645 -46.61 0.94 -15.45
CA ASP A 645 -47.95 1.38 -15.02
C ASP A 645 -48.91 0.17 -15.03
N PRO A 646 -48.83 -0.71 -14.01
CA PRO A 646 -49.60 -1.96 -13.98
C PRO A 646 -51.12 -1.79 -14.15
N GLU A 647 -51.66 -0.69 -13.65
CA GLU A 647 -53.10 -0.42 -13.63
C GLU A 647 -53.56 0.51 -14.76
N GLY A 648 -52.64 1.04 -15.57
CA GLY A 648 -52.97 2.02 -16.63
C GLY A 648 -53.50 3.36 -16.10
N LYS A 649 -53.29 3.66 -14.81
CA LYS A 649 -53.81 4.85 -14.12
C LYS A 649 -52.76 5.94 -13.94
N LYS A 650 -51.60 5.81 -14.58
CA LYS A 650 -50.41 6.65 -14.37
C LYS A 650 -49.97 6.65 -12.89
N GLU A 651 -50.13 5.51 -12.22
CA GLU A 651 -49.62 5.26 -10.87
C GLU A 651 -48.36 4.40 -10.98
N TYR A 652 -47.28 5.03 -11.44
CA TYR A 652 -46.07 4.33 -11.84
C TYR A 652 -45.41 3.58 -10.67
N ARG A 653 -44.80 2.44 -11.01
CA ARG A 653 -43.82 1.73 -10.19
C ARG A 653 -42.45 1.92 -10.83
N ILE A 654 -41.49 2.38 -10.03
CA ILE A 654 -40.13 2.64 -10.45
C ILE A 654 -39.23 1.60 -9.80
N LEU A 655 -38.70 0.68 -10.61
CA LEU A 655 -37.72 -0.29 -10.12
C LEU A 655 -36.31 0.27 -10.29
N LEU A 656 -35.55 0.26 -9.19
CA LEU A 656 -34.14 0.62 -9.16
C LEU A 656 -33.34 -0.51 -8.54
N VAL A 657 -32.20 -0.83 -9.15
CA VAL A 657 -31.20 -1.68 -8.52
C VAL A 657 -30.09 -0.78 -7.99
N HIS A 658 -29.74 -0.94 -6.72
CA HIS A 658 -28.68 -0.16 -6.09
C HIS A 658 -27.33 -0.91 -6.12
N GLN A 659 -26.23 -0.22 -5.82
CA GLN A 659 -24.88 -0.79 -5.81
C GLN A 659 -24.67 -1.89 -4.74
N ASP A 660 -25.60 -2.04 -3.80
CA ASP A 660 -25.69 -3.17 -2.87
C ASP A 660 -26.33 -4.43 -3.52
N ASN A 661 -26.61 -4.38 -4.83
CA ASN A 661 -27.31 -5.42 -5.60
C ASN A 661 -28.70 -5.75 -5.08
N VAL A 662 -29.40 -4.76 -4.50
CA VAL A 662 -30.78 -4.91 -4.06
C VAL A 662 -31.72 -4.19 -5.03
N LEU A 663 -32.73 -4.92 -5.53
CA LEU A 663 -33.85 -4.41 -6.29
C LEU A 663 -34.90 -3.85 -5.34
N ARG A 664 -35.17 -2.56 -5.48
CA ARG A 664 -36.17 -1.82 -4.70
C ARG A 664 -37.24 -1.25 -5.63
N CYS A 665 -38.46 -1.20 -5.14
CA CYS A 665 -39.58 -0.58 -5.84
C CYS A 665 -39.96 0.74 -5.16
N TYR A 666 -40.10 1.77 -5.98
CA TYR A 666 -40.50 3.11 -5.55
C TYR A 666 -41.83 3.48 -6.20
N ASP A 667 -42.62 4.27 -5.50
CA ASP A 667 -43.79 4.92 -6.07
C ASP A 667 -43.40 6.08 -7.01
N LYS A 668 -44.38 6.67 -7.70
CA LYS A 668 -44.14 7.81 -8.59
C LYS A 668 -43.46 9.00 -7.91
N SER A 669 -43.61 9.18 -6.59
CA SER A 669 -42.99 10.26 -5.81
C SER A 669 -41.52 9.99 -5.45
N GLY A 670 -41.01 8.81 -5.79
CA GLY A 670 -39.67 8.33 -5.45
C GLY A 670 -39.54 7.89 -3.99
N SER A 671 -40.66 7.59 -3.33
CA SER A 671 -40.68 7.00 -1.99
C SER A 671 -40.77 5.48 -2.10
N LEU A 672 -40.26 4.74 -1.11
CA LEU A 672 -40.37 3.28 -1.10
C LEU A 672 -41.83 2.85 -1.21
N TYR A 673 -42.11 1.94 -2.14
CA TYR A 673 -43.46 1.45 -2.34
C TYR A 673 -43.88 0.59 -1.15
N GLY A 674 -44.97 0.98 -0.49
CA GLY A 674 -45.47 0.30 0.71
C GLY A 674 -45.75 -1.18 0.46
N GLY A 675 -45.11 -2.05 1.25
CA GLY A 675 -45.26 -3.51 1.13
C GLY A 675 -44.30 -4.18 0.15
N TRP A 676 -43.34 -3.46 -0.44
CA TRP A 676 -42.26 -4.08 -1.23
C TRP A 676 -41.28 -4.81 -0.31
N ASN A 677 -40.94 -6.04 -0.68
CA ASN A 677 -39.84 -6.79 -0.10
C ASN A 677 -38.60 -6.62 -0.99
N ASP A 678 -37.56 -6.03 -0.41
CA ASP A 678 -36.26 -5.88 -1.05
C ASP A 678 -35.75 -7.24 -1.57
N PHE A 679 -35.38 -7.28 -2.85
CA PHE A 679 -34.92 -8.50 -3.51
C PHE A 679 -33.44 -8.39 -3.84
N SER A 680 -32.61 -9.24 -3.25
CA SER A 680 -31.18 -9.32 -3.58
C SER A 680 -31.00 -10.03 -4.92
N LEU A 681 -30.38 -9.38 -5.89
CA LEU A 681 -30.13 -9.96 -7.20
C LEU A 681 -29.04 -11.05 -7.10
N PRO A 682 -29.29 -12.26 -7.62
CA PRO A 682 -28.27 -13.29 -7.75
C PRO A 682 -27.34 -13.00 -8.96
N GLY A 683 -26.62 -11.87 -8.93
CA GLY A 683 -25.73 -11.40 -10.01
C GLY A 683 -26.24 -10.14 -10.72
N TYR A 684 -25.65 -9.81 -11.87
CA TYR A 684 -26.01 -8.63 -12.67
C TYR A 684 -27.27 -8.86 -13.51
N LEU A 685 -27.94 -7.77 -13.92
CA LEU A 685 -29.05 -7.85 -14.87
C LEU A 685 -28.51 -8.19 -16.27
N THR A 686 -29.14 -9.15 -16.93
CA THR A 686 -28.84 -9.50 -18.33
C THR A 686 -29.87 -8.94 -19.31
N GLY A 687 -31.00 -8.45 -18.80
CA GLY A 687 -32.08 -7.83 -19.56
C GLY A 687 -32.91 -6.89 -18.69
N GLN A 688 -33.69 -6.01 -19.32
CA GLN A 688 -34.57 -5.09 -18.61
C GLN A 688 -35.67 -5.89 -17.88
N PRO A 689 -36.04 -5.51 -16.64
CA PRO A 689 -37.20 -6.09 -15.96
C PRO A 689 -38.46 -5.99 -16.82
N ARG A 690 -39.34 -6.98 -16.72
CA ARG A 690 -40.65 -6.98 -17.40
C ARG A 690 -41.79 -7.16 -16.39
N TYR A 691 -42.96 -6.63 -16.72
CA TYR A 691 -44.19 -6.87 -15.98
C TYR A 691 -45.14 -7.72 -16.83
N THR A 692 -45.72 -8.75 -16.26
CA THR A 692 -46.70 -9.62 -16.91
C THR A 692 -47.84 -9.95 -15.96
N MET A 693 -48.98 -10.34 -16.52
CA MET A 693 -50.18 -10.73 -15.78
C MET A 693 -50.43 -12.22 -15.92
N TRP A 694 -50.65 -12.89 -14.79
CA TRP A 694 -51.05 -14.29 -14.73
C TRP A 694 -52.32 -14.42 -13.88
N ASP A 695 -53.43 -14.79 -14.49
CA ASP A 695 -54.72 -15.02 -13.82
C ASP A 695 -55.12 -13.88 -12.86
N ASN A 696 -55.10 -12.64 -13.37
CA ASN A 696 -55.29 -11.38 -12.62
C ASN A 696 -54.24 -11.06 -11.54
N THR A 697 -53.14 -11.82 -11.47
CA THR A 697 -52.01 -11.56 -10.56
C THR A 697 -50.83 -10.96 -11.32
N GLY A 698 -50.30 -9.85 -10.81
CA GLY A 698 -49.13 -9.18 -11.36
C GLY A 698 -47.80 -9.85 -11.00
N LEU A 699 -46.95 -10.07 -12.00
CA LEU A 699 -45.62 -10.66 -11.84
C LEU A 699 -44.53 -9.80 -12.49
N TRP A 700 -43.44 -9.59 -11.76
CA TRP A 700 -42.20 -9.02 -12.29
C TRP A 700 -41.27 -10.13 -12.74
N VAL A 701 -40.70 -10.00 -13.93
CA VAL A 701 -39.70 -10.92 -14.49
C VAL A 701 -38.35 -10.23 -14.44
N ILE A 702 -37.41 -10.78 -13.69
CA ILE A 702 -36.07 -10.26 -13.49
C ILE A 702 -35.06 -11.20 -14.15
N TYR A 703 -34.34 -10.69 -15.15
CA TYR A 703 -33.33 -11.44 -15.90
C TYR A 703 -31.96 -11.18 -15.31
N THR A 704 -31.35 -12.20 -14.70
CA THR A 704 -29.99 -12.11 -14.14
C THR A 704 -29.04 -13.07 -14.83
N GLU A 705 -27.74 -12.85 -14.60
CA GLU A 705 -26.69 -13.73 -15.10
C GLU A 705 -26.83 -15.17 -14.56
N ALA A 706 -27.31 -15.34 -13.33
CA ALA A 706 -27.40 -16.66 -12.72
C ALA A 706 -28.71 -17.40 -13.04
N ARG A 707 -29.82 -16.67 -13.19
CA ARG A 707 -31.18 -17.21 -13.41
C ARG A 707 -32.20 -16.11 -13.73
N THR A 708 -33.29 -16.47 -14.40
CA THR A 708 -34.51 -15.65 -14.45
C THR A 708 -35.37 -15.90 -13.21
N VAL A 709 -35.85 -14.82 -12.58
CA VAL A 709 -36.66 -14.84 -11.35
C VAL A 709 -38.00 -14.16 -11.58
N PHE A 710 -39.07 -14.75 -11.06
CA PHE A 710 -40.42 -14.20 -11.05
C PHE A 710 -40.73 -13.71 -9.65
N LEU A 711 -41.06 -12.42 -9.52
CA LEU A 711 -41.48 -11.81 -8.27
C LEU A 711 -42.96 -11.46 -8.33
N SER A 712 -43.66 -11.59 -7.22
CA SER A 712 -45.01 -11.03 -7.04
C SER A 712 -44.99 -9.49 -7.08
N ALA A 713 -46.18 -8.89 -7.17
CA ALA A 713 -46.35 -7.44 -7.09
C ALA A 713 -45.67 -6.77 -5.87
N THR A 714 -45.45 -7.52 -4.78
CA THR A 714 -44.80 -7.06 -3.52
C THR A 714 -43.33 -7.50 -3.39
N GLY A 715 -42.70 -8.01 -4.46
CA GLY A 715 -41.28 -8.37 -4.46
C GLY A 715 -40.95 -9.76 -3.89
N GLN A 716 -41.95 -10.54 -3.45
CA GLN A 716 -41.70 -11.92 -3.01
C GLN A 716 -41.45 -12.85 -4.21
N VAL A 717 -40.46 -13.72 -4.10
CA VAL A 717 -40.14 -14.72 -5.13
C VAL A 717 -41.29 -15.71 -5.30
N ARG A 718 -41.79 -15.84 -6.52
CA ARG A 718 -42.84 -16.77 -6.95
C ARG A 718 -42.31 -17.91 -7.79
N GLY A 719 -41.14 -17.77 -8.39
CA GLY A 719 -40.54 -18.83 -9.17
C GLY A 719 -39.17 -18.42 -9.67
N MET A 720 -38.35 -19.40 -10.02
CA MET A 720 -37.05 -19.15 -10.63
C MET A 720 -36.64 -20.33 -11.50
N THR A 721 -35.81 -20.04 -12.50
CA THR A 721 -35.14 -21.05 -13.33
C THR A 721 -34.06 -21.81 -12.53
N THR A 722 -33.82 -23.08 -12.88
CA THR A 722 -32.77 -23.91 -12.27
C THR A 722 -31.37 -23.46 -12.67
N ARG A 723 -30.36 -23.73 -11.83
CA ARG A 723 -28.97 -23.31 -12.10
C ARG A 723 -28.50 -23.86 -13.46
N LYS A 724 -28.22 -22.94 -14.41
CA LYS A 724 -27.64 -23.07 -15.78
C LYS A 724 -28.53 -22.59 -16.93
N GLU A 725 -29.78 -22.20 -16.70
CA GLU A 725 -30.68 -21.78 -17.79
C GLU A 725 -31.32 -20.41 -17.49
N CYS A 726 -31.20 -19.45 -18.42
CA CYS A 726 -31.83 -18.14 -18.34
C CYS A 726 -32.77 -17.94 -19.53
N LEU A 727 -33.94 -17.36 -19.28
CA LEU A 727 -34.87 -16.97 -20.34
C LEU A 727 -34.28 -15.83 -21.17
N ASP A 728 -34.50 -15.87 -22.48
CA ASP A 728 -34.22 -14.75 -23.38
C ASP A 728 -35.15 -13.57 -23.03
N PRO A 729 -34.61 -12.39 -22.67
CA PRO A 729 -35.41 -11.20 -22.38
C PRO A 729 -36.35 -10.78 -23.54
N GLN A 730 -35.99 -11.11 -24.78
CA GLN A 730 -36.77 -10.78 -25.98
C GLN A 730 -37.83 -11.83 -26.33
N ALA A 731 -37.77 -13.04 -25.77
CA ALA A 731 -38.73 -14.09 -26.04
C ALA A 731 -40.11 -13.81 -25.40
N GLU A 732 -41.16 -14.37 -26.01
CA GLU A 732 -42.50 -14.41 -25.41
C GLU A 732 -42.54 -15.42 -24.25
N ILE A 733 -43.29 -15.04 -23.22
CA ILE A 733 -43.61 -15.90 -22.08
C ILE A 733 -45.07 -16.32 -22.24
N ARG A 734 -45.35 -17.63 -22.20
CA ARG A 734 -46.70 -18.21 -22.33
C ARG A 734 -47.06 -18.98 -21.08
N PHE A 735 -48.33 -18.94 -20.69
CA PHE A 735 -48.83 -19.72 -19.55
C PHE A 735 -49.46 -21.01 -20.07
N SER A 736 -48.96 -22.17 -19.63
CA SER A 736 -49.39 -23.49 -20.14
C SER A 736 -50.32 -24.25 -19.20
N GLY A 737 -50.47 -23.80 -17.95
CA GLY A 737 -51.35 -24.42 -16.94
C GLY A 737 -51.43 -23.62 -15.63
N PRO A 738 -52.20 -24.10 -14.63
CA PRO A 738 -52.20 -23.49 -13.31
C PRO A 738 -50.79 -23.65 -12.72
N TYR A 739 -50.14 -22.52 -12.46
CA TYR A 739 -48.77 -22.43 -11.93
C TYR A 739 -47.66 -22.80 -12.94
N GLU A 740 -47.95 -22.97 -14.23
CA GLU A 740 -46.96 -23.35 -15.24
C GLU A 740 -46.69 -22.23 -16.26
N LEU A 741 -45.43 -21.85 -16.38
CA LEU A 741 -44.94 -20.81 -17.28
C LEU A 741 -43.93 -21.40 -18.25
N TYR A 742 -44.16 -21.19 -19.54
CA TYR A 742 -43.30 -21.58 -20.65
C TYR A 742 -42.54 -20.37 -21.18
N GLY A 743 -41.21 -20.50 -21.31
CA GLY A 743 -40.37 -19.48 -21.92
C GLY A 743 -39.24 -20.10 -22.75
N THR A 744 -38.63 -19.30 -23.61
CA THR A 744 -37.48 -19.72 -24.41
C THR A 744 -36.20 -19.22 -23.76
N THR A 745 -35.21 -20.09 -23.61
CA THR A 745 -33.87 -19.73 -23.11
C THR A 745 -33.07 -18.95 -24.15
N ILE A 746 -31.99 -18.28 -23.72
CA ILE A 746 -31.05 -17.57 -24.62
C ILE A 746 -30.47 -18.51 -25.71
N GLU A 747 -30.37 -19.81 -25.44
CA GLU A 747 -29.92 -20.83 -26.40
C GLU A 747 -31.04 -21.33 -27.35
N GLY A 748 -32.24 -20.76 -27.28
CA GLY A 748 -33.39 -21.16 -28.11
C GLY A 748 -34.12 -22.41 -27.63
N LYS A 749 -33.79 -22.96 -26.45
CA LYS A 749 -34.46 -24.14 -25.88
C LYS A 749 -35.69 -23.75 -25.07
N PRO A 750 -36.79 -24.51 -25.17
CA PRO A 750 -37.97 -24.28 -24.36
C PRO A 750 -37.78 -24.71 -22.91
N LEU A 751 -38.33 -23.95 -21.96
CA LEU A 751 -38.24 -24.20 -20.53
C LEU A 751 -39.58 -23.95 -19.85
N THR A 752 -40.01 -24.91 -19.03
CA THR A 752 -41.20 -24.80 -18.16
C THR A 752 -40.77 -24.49 -16.74
N ILE A 753 -41.43 -23.51 -16.12
CA ILE A 753 -41.15 -23.00 -14.78
C ILE A 753 -42.43 -23.10 -13.96
N MET A 754 -42.32 -23.70 -12.78
CA MET A 754 -43.42 -23.78 -11.82
C MET A 754 -43.41 -22.55 -10.91
N LEU A 755 -44.56 -21.88 -10.78
CA LEU A 755 -44.80 -20.80 -9.84
C LEU A 755 -45.31 -21.35 -8.50
N GLN A 756 -44.98 -20.68 -7.39
CA GLN A 756 -45.31 -21.03 -6.00
C GLN A 756 -46.32 -20.07 -5.35
#